data_AF-A0A7Y7YE28-F1
#
_entry.id   AF-A0A7Y7YE28-F1
#
_cell.length_a   1.000
_cell.length_b   1.000
_cell.length_c   1.000
_cell.angle_alpha   90.00
_cell.angle_beta   90.00
_cell.angle_gamma   90.00
#
_symmetry.space_group_name_H-M   'P 1'
#
loop_
_entity.id
_entity.type
_entity.pdbx_description
1 polymer ?
#
loop_
_entity_poly.entity_id
_entity_poly.type
_entity_poly.pdbx_seq_one_letter_code
_entity_poly.pdbx_strand_id
1 'polypeptide(L)'
;MTSPLPGTTLSDNEQAALVYTLSDCFARRPTLESVAPGLVRDMLESEYPSLGERLAHAALIEPESCRDEVEYRVVTLVHLLIERFLGEGKLLCPAGSYLTLYPGAEHPQKLSLSVATLDTLLNEWAPLLPQAYKQALVDFWSTPSAEGVAPWQQLSEFFAEQLRQACAALSGDELGTVQAVLDYPDLKERQVRFGTDCAQAYIPIIDTRVKGPEPLHVQALVMSRWVGERQIVLLYTLFGGIEAFDSTQALESSLGVTLGGQEADFRSYSPDHHVFDALTVTLLIRQLEAIDAIRPGDYRDPEALEQQLRELTGLQALFGAFRSGHEAKLGRLRDLLPEDLRKASAADRTLYGRYVVALAAVYRRHAGKAFLDGIPDVASFAGASLQASLLEIYPQAATVSVSDISVTLTRVANPPLEMVDSASDVRYQTQTRDYVALALKNLAAFPLGASAQIRYQGQASPSWMTYEVLRTAVSDADIGRSYPELLRQKLQRDPVERARQEGLFSDYLRVLLPMLALELRFKRQLTETARLYVEAVVTQDNGVHQVRGQSLVVRPLAFLAQPQATADRVRTMFVIGPRATDQGPQVLCRPGSDVLLREFSSLNDLLTAIQAPGALQQSVLDGLDSTRRPIYDQGGFKEPHVIRVTPLDMDLPAIPAPASLDITELSGAFGAALFAATVEALIIQAEAVAVSDAEDRWNRFADLGWALFNLLAPFATGPLAEVGLLVQLMSSLKAFADPNASEPWAAFADVLLSLAVVLVYHRRPFNEPARTSVPVVPPIGNAVLKDPAIKVTSQLVFAWTRPDRQFTASELVRLESFKLLLDDSPGSLLESGEWKGLYQHDKLFYARVEGAWFRVSRRLDGVVIINDRHPARQGPWLRRDSSGLWRLDRGLRLLGGVGELSVRAAKKLKSLERKGRDLLATLPALLADAERTAKVVHSPLDIQHILETKAQPFEEVIQELRGLTRGLTQSPRTLIAELEEAASILANEGLNLRISLTRKALPTVTAIRFLREQEQITIRKLGGRRAIPGGKKPDFLEEYEIRDRQGRPLWYAHFHYDTASKPLAEYGKAHLKTLQQRHLGISFQSAQEAAGVNITPIWRGPIDAETAATLFLPLSG
;
A
#
# COMPACT_ATOMS: atom_id res chain seq x y z
N MET A 1 -11.80 -40.85 -4.70
CA MET A 1 -12.55 -39.64 -4.29
C MET A 1 -13.08 -39.89 -2.90
N THR A 2 -12.27 -39.60 -1.90
CA THR A 2 -12.70 -39.54 -0.51
C THR A 2 -13.58 -38.29 -0.37
N SER A 3 -14.80 -38.46 0.14
CA SER A 3 -15.63 -37.30 0.50
C SER A 3 -14.93 -36.53 1.63
N PRO A 4 -14.94 -35.18 1.60
CA PRO A 4 -14.42 -34.40 2.72
C PRO A 4 -15.15 -34.82 4.00
N LEU A 5 -14.41 -35.01 5.09
CA LEU A 5 -14.98 -35.31 6.40
C LEU A 5 -16.05 -34.24 6.71
N PRO A 6 -17.31 -34.62 6.98
CA PRO A 6 -18.37 -33.66 7.29
C PRO A 6 -18.05 -32.99 8.63
N GLY A 7 -17.56 -31.74 8.58
CA GLY A 7 -17.34 -30.90 9.77
C GLY A 7 -16.02 -30.13 9.86
N THR A 8 -15.07 -30.27 8.93
CA THR A 8 -13.71 -29.69 9.07
C THR A 8 -13.50 -28.27 8.52
N THR A 9 -14.56 -27.58 8.08
CA THR A 9 -14.49 -26.23 7.50
C THR A 9 -14.97 -25.16 8.48
N LEU A 10 -14.21 -24.07 8.64
CA LEU A 10 -14.61 -22.87 9.38
C LEU A 10 -15.99 -22.37 8.93
N SER A 11 -16.79 -21.81 9.84
CA SER A 11 -18.08 -21.22 9.44
C SER A 11 -17.86 -19.98 8.55
N ASP A 12 -18.79 -19.71 7.63
CA ASP A 12 -18.69 -18.56 6.71
C ASP A 12 -18.57 -17.21 7.47
N ASN A 13 -19.10 -17.14 8.69
CA ASN A 13 -18.99 -15.96 9.58
C ASN A 13 -17.59 -15.76 10.13
N GLU A 14 -16.96 -16.84 10.61
CA GLU A 14 -15.57 -16.79 11.06
C GLU A 14 -14.69 -16.37 9.89
N GLN A 15 -14.85 -16.99 8.73
CA GLN A 15 -14.11 -16.64 7.52
C GLN A 15 -14.26 -15.17 7.10
N ALA A 16 -15.47 -14.61 7.14
CA ALA A 16 -15.66 -13.20 6.84
C ALA A 16 -14.94 -12.28 7.84
N ALA A 17 -15.13 -12.50 9.15
CA ALA A 17 -14.45 -11.71 10.19
C ALA A 17 -12.91 -11.78 10.06
N LEU A 18 -12.40 -12.95 9.72
CA LEU A 18 -10.98 -13.22 9.46
C LEU A 18 -10.44 -12.40 8.29
N VAL A 19 -11.18 -12.37 7.17
CA VAL A 19 -10.80 -11.63 5.96
C VAL A 19 -10.74 -10.13 6.19
N TYR A 20 -11.69 -9.56 6.95
CA TYR A 20 -11.68 -8.11 7.24
C TYR A 20 -10.59 -7.72 8.24
N THR A 21 -10.35 -8.53 9.27
CA THR A 21 -9.29 -8.28 10.26
C THR A 21 -7.92 -8.27 9.58
N LEU A 22 -7.67 -9.25 8.71
CA LEU A 22 -6.47 -9.28 7.89
C LEU A 22 -6.44 -8.12 6.88
N SER A 23 -7.58 -7.76 6.27
CA SER A 23 -7.63 -6.68 5.28
C SER A 23 -7.17 -5.34 5.88
N ASP A 24 -7.53 -5.08 7.14
CA ASP A 24 -7.08 -3.88 7.86
C ASP A 24 -5.57 -3.86 8.13
N CYS A 25 -5.00 -4.99 8.55
CA CYS A 25 -3.56 -5.13 8.73
C CYS A 25 -2.82 -4.81 7.42
N PHE A 26 -3.35 -5.30 6.32
CA PHE A 26 -2.75 -5.22 5.00
C PHE A 26 -3.14 -3.98 4.19
N ALA A 27 -4.10 -3.18 4.65
CA ALA A 27 -4.48 -1.91 4.02
C ALA A 27 -3.34 -0.88 4.03
N ARG A 28 -2.38 -1.01 4.97
CA ARG A 28 -1.23 -0.12 5.15
C ARG A 28 0.01 -0.52 4.35
N ARG A 29 -0.11 -1.47 3.43
CA ARG A 29 0.99 -1.89 2.53
C ARG A 29 1.55 -0.71 1.72
N PRO A 30 2.82 -0.80 1.29
CA PRO A 30 3.40 0.22 0.42
C PRO A 30 2.69 0.32 -0.93
N THR A 31 2.55 1.55 -1.41
CA THR A 31 2.15 1.92 -2.78
C THR A 31 3.34 2.55 -3.51
N LEU A 32 3.33 2.58 -4.85
CA LEU A 32 4.34 3.30 -5.62
C LEU A 32 4.42 4.77 -5.20
N GLU A 33 3.27 5.40 -4.96
CA GLU A 33 3.19 6.79 -4.48
C GLU A 33 3.82 6.99 -3.09
N SER A 34 3.79 5.98 -2.22
CA SER A 34 4.45 6.06 -0.91
C SER A 34 5.96 5.81 -0.96
N VAL A 35 6.43 5.03 -1.95
CA VAL A 35 7.82 4.56 -2.05
C VAL A 35 8.67 5.50 -2.91
N ALA A 36 8.15 5.91 -4.07
CA ALA A 36 8.87 6.74 -5.04
C ALA A 36 9.37 8.08 -4.46
N PRO A 37 8.66 8.80 -3.57
CA PRO A 37 9.18 10.03 -2.97
C PRO A 37 10.49 9.84 -2.20
N GLY A 38 10.63 8.71 -1.49
CA GLY A 38 11.87 8.37 -0.79
C GLY A 38 13.04 8.13 -1.75
N LEU A 39 12.76 7.52 -2.90
CA LEU A 39 13.75 7.30 -3.95
C LEU A 39 14.14 8.61 -4.65
N VAL A 40 13.18 9.52 -4.89
CA VAL A 40 13.46 10.89 -5.41
C VAL A 40 14.30 11.69 -4.44
N ARG A 41 13.98 11.64 -3.14
CA ARG A 41 14.78 12.27 -2.08
C ARG A 41 16.21 11.75 -2.13
N ASP A 42 16.40 10.43 -2.15
CA ASP A 42 17.72 9.80 -2.16
C ASP A 42 18.51 10.13 -3.45
N MET A 43 17.83 10.23 -4.59
CA MET A 43 18.42 10.66 -5.87
C MET A 43 18.97 12.09 -5.80
N LEU A 44 18.23 13.02 -5.18
CA LEU A 44 18.59 14.44 -5.10
C LEU A 44 19.43 14.80 -3.87
N GLU A 45 19.46 13.96 -2.82
CA GLU A 45 20.13 14.23 -1.55
C GLU A 45 21.60 14.60 -1.73
N SER A 46 22.25 13.98 -2.71
CA SER A 46 23.65 14.24 -3.01
C SER A 46 23.90 15.62 -3.66
N GLU A 47 22.94 16.17 -4.41
CA GLU A 47 23.01 17.53 -4.96
C GLU A 47 22.57 18.60 -3.95
N TYR A 48 21.67 18.23 -3.02
CA TYR A 48 21.05 19.15 -2.08
C TYR A 48 20.97 18.59 -0.65
N PRO A 49 22.12 18.31 0.01
CA PRO A 49 22.16 17.59 1.29
C PRO A 49 21.46 18.34 2.44
N SER A 50 21.29 19.67 2.33
CA SER A 50 20.62 20.49 3.34
C SER A 50 19.09 20.52 3.24
N LEU A 51 18.50 19.96 2.17
CA LEU A 51 17.05 20.09 1.91
C LEU A 51 16.22 18.92 2.45
N GLY A 52 16.84 17.78 2.73
CA GLY A 52 16.23 16.63 3.42
C GLY A 52 14.91 16.18 2.79
N GLU A 53 13.88 15.98 3.60
CA GLU A 53 12.54 15.51 3.17
C GLU A 53 11.86 16.40 2.13
N ARG A 54 12.22 17.69 2.03
CA ARG A 54 11.62 18.60 1.05
C ARG A 54 11.89 18.16 -0.40
N LEU A 55 12.98 17.41 -0.62
CA LEU A 55 13.33 16.86 -1.93
C LEU A 55 12.31 15.84 -2.45
N ALA A 56 11.57 15.17 -1.56
CA ALA A 56 10.55 14.20 -1.94
C ALA A 56 9.40 14.82 -2.77
N HIS A 57 9.21 16.14 -2.66
CA HIS A 57 8.18 16.91 -3.35
C HIS A 57 8.70 17.68 -4.57
N ALA A 58 9.93 17.40 -5.02
CA ALA A 58 10.52 18.07 -6.16
C ALA A 58 9.67 17.85 -7.44
N ALA A 59 9.52 18.91 -8.22
CA ALA A 59 8.76 18.90 -9.47
C ALA A 59 9.51 19.68 -10.57
N LEU A 60 9.35 19.21 -11.80
CA LEU A 60 9.84 19.86 -13.00
C LEU A 60 8.72 20.74 -13.58
N ILE A 61 9.03 22.01 -13.84
CA ILE A 61 8.18 22.92 -14.59
C ILE A 61 8.68 22.93 -16.03
N GLU A 62 7.84 22.54 -16.99
CA GLU A 62 8.15 22.50 -18.41
C GLU A 62 7.24 23.47 -19.19
N PRO A 63 7.77 24.24 -20.15
CA PRO A 63 6.95 25.06 -21.04
C PRO A 63 6.28 24.20 -22.13
N GLU A 64 4.99 24.41 -22.36
CA GLU A 64 4.17 23.77 -23.37
C GLU A 64 3.63 24.83 -24.36
N SER A 65 3.88 24.62 -25.66
CA SER A 65 3.49 25.57 -26.70
C SER A 65 2.02 25.37 -27.08
N CYS A 66 1.14 26.32 -26.77
CA CYS A 66 -0.27 26.25 -27.14
C CYS A 66 -0.68 27.50 -27.93
N ARG A 67 -0.93 27.35 -29.25
CA ARG A 67 -1.61 28.32 -30.13
C ARG A 67 -1.34 29.81 -29.80
N ASP A 68 -0.06 30.20 -29.80
CA ASP A 68 0.47 31.56 -29.57
C ASP A 68 0.73 32.01 -28.11
N GLU A 69 0.46 31.17 -27.09
CA GLU A 69 0.84 31.38 -25.68
C GLU A 69 1.74 30.24 -25.14
N VAL A 70 2.59 30.56 -24.15
CA VAL A 70 3.44 29.58 -23.45
C VAL A 70 2.76 29.20 -22.13
N GLU A 71 2.15 28.02 -22.08
CA GLU A 71 1.65 27.45 -20.82
C GLU A 71 2.76 26.69 -20.11
N TYR A 72 2.66 26.52 -18.79
CA TYR A 72 3.63 25.75 -18.01
C TYR A 72 2.97 24.53 -17.41
N ARG A 73 3.50 23.35 -17.73
CA ARG A 73 3.11 22.08 -17.14
C ARG A 73 3.99 21.77 -15.94
N VAL A 74 3.37 21.39 -14.83
CA VAL A 74 4.07 20.89 -13.64
C VAL A 74 4.01 19.38 -13.65
N VAL A 75 5.17 18.72 -13.58
CA VAL A 75 5.27 17.27 -13.45
C VAL A 75 6.12 16.92 -12.23
N THR A 76 5.59 16.12 -11.31
CA THR A 76 6.36 15.71 -10.13
C THR A 76 7.48 14.76 -10.54
N LEU A 77 8.63 14.84 -9.86
CA LEU A 77 9.71 13.89 -10.13
C LEU A 77 9.33 12.45 -9.80
N VAL A 78 8.40 12.25 -8.87
CA VAL A 78 7.80 10.95 -8.56
C VAL A 78 7.14 10.35 -9.80
N HIS A 79 6.33 11.14 -10.50
CA HIS A 79 5.65 10.69 -11.71
C HIS A 79 6.65 10.37 -12.83
N LEU A 80 7.61 11.27 -13.07
CA LEU A 80 8.66 11.06 -14.07
C LEU A 80 9.51 9.80 -13.78
N LEU A 81 9.82 9.52 -12.51
CA LEU A 81 10.59 8.34 -12.14
C LEU A 81 9.83 7.04 -12.47
N ILE A 82 8.52 7.01 -12.25
CA ILE A 82 7.67 5.85 -12.56
C ILE A 82 7.51 5.68 -14.07
N GLU A 83 7.25 6.76 -14.82
CA GLU A 83 7.19 6.72 -16.29
C GLU A 83 8.50 6.21 -16.90
N ARG A 84 9.64 6.66 -16.35
CA ARG A 84 10.97 6.20 -16.79
C ARG A 84 11.21 4.72 -16.51
N PHE A 85 10.70 4.22 -15.39
CA PHE A 85 10.76 2.79 -15.10
C PHE A 85 9.96 1.97 -16.12
N LEU A 86 8.78 2.44 -16.54
CA LEU A 86 7.92 1.78 -17.53
C LEU A 86 8.50 1.78 -18.97
N GLY A 87 9.57 2.54 -19.22
CA GLY A 87 10.18 2.66 -20.55
C GLY A 87 9.52 3.71 -21.44
N GLU A 88 8.57 4.50 -20.90
CA GLU A 88 7.95 5.64 -21.57
C GLU A 88 8.85 6.88 -21.45
N GLY A 89 10.08 6.80 -21.97
CA GLY A 89 11.05 7.88 -21.87
C GLY A 89 10.76 9.03 -22.83
N LYS A 90 9.82 9.93 -22.51
CA LYS A 90 9.78 11.25 -23.17
C LYS A 90 11.02 12.03 -22.75
N LEU A 91 11.92 12.35 -23.69
CA LEU A 91 13.09 13.21 -23.46
C LEU A 91 12.62 14.53 -22.82
N LEU A 92 13.22 14.91 -21.68
CA LEU A 92 12.87 16.16 -20.99
C LEU A 92 13.18 17.36 -21.89
N CYS A 93 12.32 18.37 -21.90
CA CYS A 93 12.54 19.59 -22.67
C CYS A 93 13.61 20.46 -21.96
N PRO A 94 14.81 20.71 -22.54
CA PRO A 94 15.85 21.47 -21.85
C PRO A 94 15.61 22.98 -21.87
N ALA A 95 14.85 23.48 -22.85
CA ALA A 95 14.62 24.91 -23.06
C ALA A 95 13.50 25.42 -22.14
N GLY A 96 13.84 26.33 -21.22
CA GLY A 96 12.86 26.98 -20.33
C GLY A 96 12.45 26.16 -19.09
N SER A 97 12.73 24.87 -19.06
CA SER A 97 12.37 24.00 -17.93
C SER A 97 13.29 24.17 -16.72
N TYR A 98 12.74 24.04 -15.52
CA TYR A 98 13.52 24.10 -14.29
C TYR A 98 12.88 23.32 -13.15
N LEU A 99 13.72 22.90 -12.19
CA LEU A 99 13.31 22.15 -11.03
C LEU A 99 12.94 23.09 -9.86
N THR A 100 11.87 22.77 -9.15
CA THR A 100 11.39 23.49 -7.95
C THR A 100 10.95 22.52 -6.86
N LEU A 101 10.98 22.97 -5.60
CA LEU A 101 10.39 22.26 -4.46
C LEU A 101 8.97 22.76 -4.11
N TYR A 102 8.56 23.88 -4.70
CA TYR A 102 7.30 24.56 -4.41
C TYR A 102 6.57 24.85 -5.72
N PRO A 103 6.03 23.82 -6.41
CA PRO A 103 5.39 24.00 -7.70
C PRO A 103 4.15 24.89 -7.66
N GLY A 104 3.48 25.03 -6.50
CA GLY A 104 2.29 25.87 -6.34
C GLY A 104 2.57 27.31 -5.88
N ALA A 105 3.83 27.73 -5.78
CA ALA A 105 4.17 29.11 -5.40
C ALA A 105 4.01 30.07 -6.58
N GLU A 106 3.56 31.31 -6.31
CA GLU A 106 3.41 32.38 -7.32
C GLU A 106 4.73 32.67 -8.06
N HIS A 107 5.86 32.52 -7.36
CA HIS A 107 7.22 32.58 -7.90
C HIS A 107 8.01 31.34 -7.48
N PRO A 108 7.93 30.23 -8.24
CA PRO A 108 8.60 28.98 -7.87
C PRO A 108 10.11 29.17 -7.86
N GLN A 109 10.76 28.77 -6.76
CA GLN A 109 12.21 28.86 -6.66
C GLN A 109 12.88 27.88 -7.64
N LYS A 110 13.72 28.42 -8.51
CA LYS A 110 14.55 27.62 -9.42
C LYS A 110 15.75 27.00 -8.68
N LEU A 111 15.84 25.69 -8.72
CA LEU A 111 17.03 24.95 -8.30
C LEU A 111 18.11 24.97 -9.41
N SER A 112 19.38 24.85 -9.02
CA SER A 112 20.55 24.99 -9.90
C SER A 112 20.84 23.75 -10.76
N LEU A 113 20.14 22.64 -10.55
CA LEU A 113 20.37 21.38 -11.25
C LEU A 113 19.94 21.49 -12.72
N SER A 114 20.80 21.05 -13.64
CA SER A 114 20.48 21.07 -15.07
C SER A 114 19.49 19.96 -15.43
N VAL A 115 18.64 20.21 -16.43
CA VAL A 115 17.66 19.22 -16.94
C VAL A 115 18.36 17.98 -17.52
N ALA A 116 19.53 18.13 -18.14
CA ALA A 116 20.31 17.02 -18.67
C ALA A 116 20.88 16.12 -17.55
N THR A 117 21.35 16.73 -16.46
CA THR A 117 21.78 15.99 -15.27
C THR A 117 20.60 15.27 -14.62
N LEU A 118 19.43 15.92 -14.54
CA LEU A 118 18.21 15.31 -14.03
C LEU A 118 17.77 14.11 -14.87
N ASP A 119 17.81 14.20 -16.20
CA ASP A 119 17.48 13.08 -17.09
C ASP A 119 18.40 11.87 -16.86
N THR A 120 19.70 12.14 -16.69
CA THR A 120 20.70 11.10 -16.35
C THR A 120 20.38 10.45 -15.01
N LEU A 121 20.07 11.24 -13.98
CA LEU A 121 19.70 10.73 -12.66
C LEU A 121 18.42 9.89 -12.72
N LEU A 122 17.39 10.32 -13.44
CA LEU A 122 16.16 9.55 -13.59
C LEU A 122 16.42 8.19 -14.25
N ASN A 123 17.23 8.15 -15.33
CA ASN A 123 17.57 6.90 -16.00
C ASN A 123 18.40 5.95 -15.11
N GLU A 124 19.25 6.50 -14.24
CA GLU A 124 20.04 5.70 -13.29
C GLU A 124 19.23 5.15 -12.12
N TRP A 125 18.25 5.91 -11.62
CA TRP A 125 17.52 5.59 -10.39
C TRP A 125 16.18 4.88 -10.64
N ALA A 126 15.55 5.09 -11.80
CA ALA A 126 14.28 4.43 -12.13
C ALA A 126 14.35 2.88 -12.05
N PRO A 127 15.42 2.20 -12.50
CA PRO A 127 15.55 0.74 -12.34
C PRO A 127 15.61 0.25 -10.88
N LEU A 128 15.87 1.13 -9.91
CA LEU A 128 15.87 0.78 -8.49
C LEU A 128 14.47 0.79 -7.86
N LEU A 129 13.43 1.24 -8.59
CA LEU A 129 12.06 1.34 -8.09
C LEU A 129 11.51 0.00 -7.54
N PRO A 130 11.67 -1.16 -8.21
CA PRO A 130 11.24 -2.44 -7.66
C PRO A 130 11.97 -2.82 -6.37
N GLN A 131 13.27 -2.53 -6.29
CA GLN A 131 14.06 -2.81 -5.09
C GLN A 131 13.62 -1.92 -3.92
N ALA A 132 13.28 -0.65 -4.19
CA ALA A 132 12.73 0.27 -3.19
C ALA A 132 11.37 -0.20 -2.71
N TYR A 133 10.52 -0.69 -3.62
CA TYR A 133 9.22 -1.25 -3.27
C TYR A 133 9.36 -2.52 -2.42
N LYS A 134 10.24 -3.45 -2.82
CA LYS A 134 10.57 -4.65 -2.04
C LYS A 134 11.08 -4.31 -0.64
N GLN A 135 11.96 -3.31 -0.51
CA GLN A 135 12.44 -2.85 0.79
C GLN A 135 11.30 -2.28 1.64
N ALA A 136 10.46 -1.42 1.07
CA ALA A 136 9.30 -0.87 1.78
C ALA A 136 8.30 -1.96 2.21
N LEU A 137 8.15 -3.03 1.42
CA LEU A 137 7.33 -4.18 1.78
C LEU A 137 7.93 -4.92 2.98
N VAL A 138 9.23 -5.17 2.99
CA VAL A 138 9.93 -5.79 4.13
C VAL A 138 9.85 -4.92 5.38
N ASP A 139 9.97 -3.59 5.23
CA ASP A 139 9.83 -2.62 6.31
C ASP A 139 8.40 -2.63 6.87
N PHE A 140 7.38 -2.67 6.01
CA PHE A 140 5.98 -2.85 6.41
C PHE A 140 5.80 -4.11 7.23
N TRP A 141 6.30 -5.25 6.74
CA TRP A 141 6.18 -6.52 7.46
C TRP A 141 6.89 -6.47 8.82
N SER A 142 8.00 -5.73 8.94
CA SER A 142 8.84 -5.65 10.14
C SER A 142 8.42 -4.61 11.17
N THR A 143 7.69 -3.56 10.75
CA THR A 143 7.42 -2.40 11.60
C THR A 143 6.22 -2.70 12.50
N PRO A 144 6.37 -2.60 13.83
CA PRO A 144 5.25 -2.77 14.75
C PRO A 144 4.14 -1.75 14.47
N SER A 145 2.89 -2.21 14.52
CA SER A 145 1.73 -1.32 14.49
C SER A 145 1.65 -0.47 15.78
N ALA A 146 0.70 0.47 15.85
CA ALA A 146 0.46 1.27 17.06
C ALA A 146 0.16 0.40 18.31
N GLU A 147 -0.31 -0.83 18.12
CA GLU A 147 -0.56 -1.83 19.16
C GLU A 147 0.70 -2.63 19.56
N GLY A 148 1.85 -2.33 18.95
CA GLY A 148 3.15 -2.90 19.32
C GLY A 148 3.50 -4.24 18.67
N VAL A 149 2.66 -4.81 17.80
CA VAL A 149 2.93 -6.08 17.10
C VAL A 149 3.14 -5.83 15.61
N ALA A 150 4.17 -6.47 15.03
CA ALA A 150 4.50 -6.39 13.61
C ALA A 150 3.56 -7.28 12.75
N PRO A 151 3.22 -6.88 11.50
CA PRO A 151 2.31 -7.64 10.64
C PRO A 151 2.66 -9.12 10.44
N TRP A 152 3.95 -9.45 10.37
CA TRP A 152 4.39 -10.85 10.17
C TRP A 152 4.05 -11.73 11.39
N GLN A 153 4.14 -11.16 12.59
CA GLN A 153 3.84 -11.86 13.83
C GLN A 153 2.33 -12.02 13.99
N GLN A 154 1.56 -10.96 13.69
CA GLN A 154 0.10 -11.03 13.70
C GLN A 154 -0.39 -12.15 12.79
N LEU A 155 0.17 -12.29 11.57
CA LEU A 155 -0.21 -13.37 10.66
C LEU A 155 0.24 -14.77 11.13
N SER A 156 1.42 -14.89 11.77
CA SER A 156 1.88 -16.17 12.34
C SER A 156 0.96 -16.65 13.48
N GLU A 157 0.65 -15.77 14.42
CA GLU A 157 -0.27 -16.05 15.53
C GLU A 157 -1.68 -16.35 15.00
N PHE A 158 -2.09 -15.64 13.97
CA PHE A 158 -3.34 -15.88 13.26
C PHE A 158 -3.39 -17.29 12.66
N PHE A 159 -2.37 -17.75 11.93
CA PHE A 159 -2.33 -19.12 11.39
C PHE A 159 -2.47 -20.18 12.50
N ALA A 160 -1.77 -20.00 13.62
CA ALA A 160 -1.83 -20.92 14.74
C ALA A 160 -3.23 -20.96 15.39
N GLU A 161 -3.84 -19.80 15.60
CA GLU A 161 -5.19 -19.70 16.15
C GLU A 161 -6.25 -20.29 15.21
N GLN A 162 -6.10 -20.05 13.91
CA GLN A 162 -7.00 -20.61 12.90
C GLN A 162 -6.88 -22.11 12.78
N LEU A 163 -5.67 -22.66 12.87
CA LEU A 163 -5.48 -24.11 12.92
C LEU A 163 -6.10 -24.71 14.20
N ARG A 164 -6.01 -24.01 15.35
CA ARG A 164 -6.62 -24.43 16.62
C ARG A 164 -8.15 -24.47 16.54
N GLN A 165 -8.76 -23.49 15.85
CA GLN A 165 -10.20 -23.49 15.60
C GLN A 165 -10.61 -24.62 14.64
N ALA A 166 -9.87 -24.79 13.53
CA ALA A 166 -10.15 -25.84 12.55
C ALA A 166 -10.01 -27.26 13.13
N CYS A 167 -9.11 -27.48 14.09
CA CYS A 167 -8.93 -28.81 14.68
C CYS A 167 -9.99 -29.20 15.71
N ALA A 168 -10.89 -28.28 16.13
CA ALA A 168 -11.97 -28.60 17.07
C ALA A 168 -12.94 -29.68 16.53
N ALA A 169 -13.01 -29.85 15.22
CA ALA A 169 -13.81 -30.88 14.56
C ALA A 169 -13.10 -32.25 14.42
N LEU A 170 -11.80 -32.33 14.73
CA LEU A 170 -11.02 -33.57 14.63
C LEU A 170 -11.09 -34.41 15.91
N SER A 171 -10.85 -35.71 15.79
CA SER A 171 -10.77 -36.63 16.93
C SER A 171 -9.64 -37.66 16.74
N GLY A 172 -9.26 -38.36 17.81
CA GLY A 172 -8.26 -39.42 17.77
C GLY A 172 -6.85 -38.96 17.37
N ASP A 173 -6.15 -39.79 16.59
CA ASP A 173 -4.74 -39.56 16.22
C ASP A 173 -4.52 -38.36 15.30
N GLU A 174 -5.55 -37.96 14.52
CA GLU A 174 -5.53 -36.78 13.66
C GLU A 174 -5.49 -35.50 14.50
N LEU A 175 -6.35 -35.41 15.53
CA LEU A 175 -6.31 -34.32 16.51
C LEU A 175 -4.97 -34.28 17.24
N GLY A 176 -4.47 -35.44 17.69
CA GLY A 176 -3.18 -35.53 18.38
C GLY A 176 -1.99 -35.09 17.49
N THR A 177 -2.09 -35.28 16.17
CA THR A 177 -1.08 -34.80 15.21
C THR A 177 -1.07 -33.28 15.12
N VAL A 178 -2.25 -32.65 15.03
CA VAL A 178 -2.36 -31.19 14.95
C VAL A 178 -1.98 -30.53 16.27
N GLN A 179 -2.43 -31.07 17.40
CA GLN A 179 -2.08 -30.56 18.74
C GLN A 179 -0.58 -30.60 18.99
N ALA A 180 0.12 -31.66 18.57
CA ALA A 180 1.58 -31.72 18.71
C ALA A 180 2.30 -30.58 17.98
N VAL A 181 1.80 -30.15 16.82
CA VAL A 181 2.36 -29.04 16.04
C VAL A 181 1.98 -27.68 16.63
N LEU A 182 0.76 -27.55 17.18
CA LEU A 182 0.30 -26.32 17.86
C LEU A 182 1.03 -26.07 19.18
N ASP A 183 1.22 -27.11 19.99
CA ASP A 183 1.84 -27.02 21.32
C ASP A 183 3.37 -26.90 21.23
N TYR A 184 3.96 -27.54 20.21
CA TYR A 184 5.40 -27.52 19.96
C TYR A 184 5.69 -27.17 18.50
N PRO A 185 5.57 -25.88 18.10
CA PRO A 185 5.77 -25.46 16.71
C PRO A 185 7.21 -25.66 16.20
N ASP A 186 8.20 -25.59 17.08
CA ASP A 186 9.62 -25.84 16.77
C ASP A 186 9.91 -27.34 16.66
N LEU A 187 10.42 -27.77 15.49
CA LEU A 187 10.67 -29.18 15.18
C LEU A 187 11.58 -29.88 16.21
N LYS A 188 12.65 -29.21 16.64
CA LYS A 188 13.61 -29.78 17.62
C LYS A 188 12.99 -29.98 18.99
N GLU A 189 12.16 -29.05 19.46
CA GLU A 189 11.47 -29.18 20.75
C GLU A 189 10.45 -30.31 20.69
N ARG A 190 9.72 -30.41 19.57
CA ARG A 190 8.78 -31.49 19.31
C ARG A 190 9.47 -32.86 19.23
N GLN A 191 10.64 -32.96 18.62
CA GLN A 191 11.47 -34.17 18.59
C GLN A 191 11.95 -34.58 19.98
N VAL A 192 12.40 -33.62 20.81
CA VAL A 192 12.80 -33.90 22.19
C VAL A 192 11.63 -34.45 23.01
N ARG A 193 10.41 -33.95 22.77
CA ARG A 193 9.20 -34.35 23.50
C ARG A 193 8.65 -35.72 23.06
N PHE A 194 8.61 -36.00 21.75
CA PHE A 194 7.88 -37.13 21.18
C PHE A 194 8.78 -38.20 20.51
N GLY A 195 10.09 -37.99 20.43
CA GLY A 195 11.02 -38.97 19.86
C GLY A 195 10.77 -39.23 18.37
N THR A 196 10.85 -40.50 17.95
CA THR A 196 10.68 -40.93 16.55
C THR A 196 9.24 -40.80 16.05
N ASP A 197 8.27 -40.75 16.94
CA ASP A 197 6.83 -40.69 16.61
C ASP A 197 6.32 -39.24 16.51
N CYS A 198 7.24 -38.26 16.44
CA CYS A 198 6.91 -36.85 16.38
C CYS A 198 6.23 -36.48 15.07
N ALA A 199 5.19 -35.63 15.14
CA ALA A 199 4.57 -35.07 13.95
C ALA A 199 5.59 -34.22 13.17
N GLN A 200 5.64 -34.43 11.86
CA GLN A 200 6.35 -33.58 10.91
C GLN A 200 5.41 -32.48 10.43
N ALA A 201 5.96 -31.29 10.21
CA ALA A 201 5.22 -30.15 9.68
C ALA A 201 6.08 -29.46 8.63
N TYR A 202 5.56 -29.31 7.41
CA TYR A 202 6.30 -28.75 6.29
C TYR A 202 5.40 -27.92 5.37
N ILE A 203 6.02 -26.99 4.65
CA ILE A 203 5.36 -26.09 3.72
C ILE A 203 5.62 -26.61 2.31
N PRO A 204 4.59 -26.96 1.52
CA PRO A 204 4.78 -27.39 0.14
C PRO A 204 5.19 -26.21 -0.75
N ILE A 205 6.20 -26.43 -1.58
CA ILE A 205 6.68 -25.54 -2.63
C ILE A 205 6.44 -26.24 -3.96
N ILE A 206 5.61 -25.64 -4.81
CA ILE A 206 5.22 -26.21 -6.09
C ILE A 206 5.88 -25.39 -7.19
N ASP A 207 6.90 -25.97 -7.82
CA ASP A 207 7.55 -25.35 -8.97
C ASP A 207 6.81 -25.77 -10.25
N THR A 208 6.01 -24.86 -10.81
CA THR A 208 5.43 -25.06 -12.15
C THR A 208 6.47 -24.66 -13.19
N ARG A 209 6.77 -25.51 -14.18
CA ARG A 209 7.76 -25.22 -15.24
C ARG A 209 7.32 -24.12 -16.23
N VAL A 210 6.24 -23.41 -15.95
CA VAL A 210 5.70 -22.33 -16.79
C VAL A 210 6.41 -21.02 -16.42
N LYS A 211 7.13 -20.43 -17.38
CA LYS A 211 7.71 -19.08 -17.28
C LYS A 211 6.64 -17.98 -17.43
N GLY A 212 5.59 -18.04 -16.62
CA GLY A 212 4.58 -17.00 -16.47
C GLY A 212 4.64 -16.38 -15.07
N PRO A 213 4.10 -15.16 -14.86
CA PRO A 213 4.21 -14.41 -13.60
C PRO A 213 3.46 -15.03 -12.41
N GLU A 214 2.84 -16.20 -12.56
CA GLU A 214 2.17 -16.90 -11.46
C GLU A 214 2.61 -18.37 -11.36
N PRO A 215 3.77 -18.67 -10.73
CA PRO A 215 3.87 -19.91 -9.98
C PRO A 215 2.80 -19.82 -8.87
N LEU A 216 1.89 -20.80 -8.82
CA LEU A 216 0.73 -20.74 -7.93
C LEU A 216 1.15 -20.48 -6.47
N HIS A 217 0.80 -19.30 -5.98
CA HIS A 217 1.09 -18.78 -4.63
C HIS A 217 0.26 -19.50 -3.55
N VAL A 218 0.42 -20.82 -3.39
CA VAL A 218 -0.37 -21.58 -2.41
C VAL A 218 0.31 -21.60 -1.05
N GLN A 219 -0.22 -20.87 -0.06
CA GLN A 219 0.18 -21.08 1.34
C GLN A 219 -0.60 -22.23 1.96
N ALA A 220 0.11 -23.29 2.31
CA ALA A 220 -0.45 -24.45 2.97
C ALA A 220 0.55 -25.01 3.99
N LEU A 221 0.02 -25.69 4.99
CA LEU A 221 0.81 -26.43 5.97
C LEU A 221 0.44 -27.90 5.88
N VAL A 222 1.42 -28.75 5.59
CA VAL A 222 1.22 -30.21 5.63
C VAL A 222 1.76 -30.73 6.95
N MET A 223 0.95 -31.52 7.64
CA MET A 223 1.34 -32.21 8.86
C MET A 223 1.27 -33.71 8.62
N SER A 224 2.29 -34.46 9.03
CA SER A 224 2.28 -35.91 8.89
C SER A 224 2.83 -36.61 10.11
N ARG A 225 2.29 -37.79 10.42
CA ARG A 225 2.70 -38.61 11.57
C ARG A 225 2.48 -40.08 11.27
N TRP A 226 3.42 -40.91 11.72
CA TRP A 226 3.26 -42.36 11.69
C TRP A 226 2.70 -42.84 13.04
N VAL A 227 1.66 -43.68 13.00
CA VAL A 227 1.06 -44.33 14.17
C VAL A 227 0.98 -45.83 13.85
N GLY A 228 1.96 -46.59 14.34
CA GLY A 228 2.16 -47.98 13.91
C GLY A 228 2.47 -48.05 12.41
N GLU A 229 1.70 -48.82 11.65
CA GLU A 229 1.83 -48.92 10.17
C GLU A 229 0.98 -47.88 9.42
N ARG A 230 0.12 -47.12 10.12
CA ARG A 230 -0.75 -46.11 9.50
C ARG A 230 -0.01 -44.77 9.39
N GLN A 231 -0.02 -44.19 8.19
CA GLN A 231 0.41 -42.81 7.96
C GLN A 231 -0.80 -41.87 8.07
N ILE A 232 -0.67 -40.82 8.86
CA ILE A 232 -1.64 -39.71 8.92
C ILE A 232 -1.03 -38.55 8.15
N VAL A 233 -1.75 -38.00 7.18
CA VAL A 233 -1.33 -36.83 6.40
C VAL A 233 -2.48 -35.83 6.37
N LEU A 234 -2.21 -34.62 6.84
CA LEU A 234 -3.19 -33.54 6.97
C LEU A 234 -2.69 -32.33 6.18
N LEU A 235 -3.53 -31.79 5.30
CA LEU A 235 -3.31 -30.53 4.60
C LEU A 235 -4.15 -29.45 5.28
N TYR A 236 -3.49 -28.42 5.79
CA TYR A 236 -4.13 -27.22 6.30
C TYR A 236 -3.97 -26.06 5.32
N THR A 237 -5.08 -25.39 5.04
CA THR A 237 -5.11 -24.09 4.35
C THR A 237 -5.96 -23.12 5.15
N LEU A 238 -5.64 -21.82 5.06
CA LEU A 238 -6.25 -20.82 5.93
C LEU A 238 -7.78 -20.76 5.84
N PHE A 239 -8.34 -20.95 4.64
CA PHE A 239 -9.78 -20.87 4.37
C PHE A 239 -10.41 -22.22 4.02
N GLY A 240 -9.60 -23.23 3.66
CA GLY A 240 -10.09 -24.58 3.37
C GLY A 240 -10.15 -25.50 4.60
N GLY A 241 -9.61 -25.06 5.75
CA GLY A 241 -9.56 -25.88 6.96
C GLY A 241 -8.56 -27.02 6.85
N ILE A 242 -8.87 -28.16 7.48
CA ILE A 242 -8.01 -29.35 7.48
C ILE A 242 -8.64 -30.44 6.60
N GLU A 243 -7.86 -30.94 5.65
CA GLU A 243 -8.19 -32.10 4.81
C GLU A 243 -7.26 -33.26 5.13
N ALA A 244 -7.83 -34.47 5.27
CA ALA A 244 -7.09 -35.67 5.61
C ALA A 244 -6.84 -36.56 4.38
N PHE A 245 -5.64 -37.14 4.32
CA PHE A 245 -5.18 -38.02 3.25
C PHE A 245 -4.60 -39.30 3.82
N ASP A 246 -4.83 -40.41 3.11
CA ASP A 246 -4.36 -41.75 3.51
C ASP A 246 -2.83 -41.92 3.38
N SER A 247 -2.18 -41.08 2.58
CA SER A 247 -0.71 -41.10 2.39
C SER A 247 -0.22 -39.80 1.76
N THR A 248 1.11 -39.57 1.80
CA THR A 248 1.73 -38.44 1.10
C THR A 248 1.54 -38.53 -0.41
N GLN A 249 1.52 -39.74 -0.97
CA GLN A 249 1.25 -39.96 -2.39
C GLN A 249 -0.18 -39.59 -2.79
N ALA A 250 -1.16 -39.88 -1.93
CA ALA A 250 -2.55 -39.48 -2.15
C ALA A 250 -2.71 -37.96 -2.13
N LEU A 251 -2.01 -37.28 -1.20
CA LEU A 251 -1.91 -35.82 -1.19
C LEU A 251 -1.31 -35.30 -2.51
N GLU A 252 -0.10 -35.72 -2.88
CA GLU A 252 0.58 -35.26 -4.11
C GLU A 252 -0.25 -35.50 -5.37
N SER A 253 -0.96 -36.64 -5.44
CA SER A 253 -1.86 -36.95 -6.57
C SER A 253 -3.04 -35.97 -6.62
N SER A 254 -3.63 -35.63 -5.47
CA SER A 254 -4.70 -34.63 -5.38
C SER A 254 -4.21 -33.24 -5.81
N LEU A 255 -3.00 -32.86 -5.38
CA LEU A 255 -2.37 -31.60 -5.78
C LEU A 255 -2.08 -31.59 -7.29
N GLY A 256 -1.59 -32.67 -7.88
CA GLY A 256 -1.31 -32.79 -9.31
C GLY A 256 -2.55 -32.71 -10.21
N VAL A 257 -3.67 -33.31 -9.78
CA VAL A 257 -4.97 -33.19 -10.49
C VAL A 257 -5.48 -31.75 -10.45
N THR A 258 -5.36 -31.09 -9.30
CA THR A 258 -5.77 -29.69 -9.14
C THR A 258 -4.99 -28.74 -10.06
N LEU A 259 -3.73 -29.07 -10.33
CA LEU A 259 -2.84 -28.31 -11.23
C LEU A 259 -3.01 -28.67 -12.72
N GLY A 260 -4.05 -29.43 -13.08
CA GLY A 260 -4.38 -29.71 -14.48
C GLY A 260 -3.43 -30.68 -15.18
N GLY A 261 -2.73 -31.55 -14.43
CA GLY A 261 -1.89 -32.61 -15.01
C GLY A 261 -0.55 -32.16 -15.59
N GLN A 262 -0.07 -30.96 -15.24
CA GLN A 262 1.27 -30.50 -15.63
C GLN A 262 2.36 -31.24 -14.83
N GLU A 263 3.54 -31.48 -15.43
CA GLU A 263 4.74 -31.92 -14.70
C GLU A 263 5.16 -30.82 -13.69
N ALA A 264 4.58 -30.86 -12.50
CA ALA A 264 4.94 -30.02 -11.37
C ALA A 264 6.00 -30.73 -10.53
N ASP A 265 7.13 -30.05 -10.29
CA ASP A 265 8.14 -30.55 -9.36
C ASP A 265 7.72 -30.14 -7.93
N PHE A 266 7.30 -31.11 -7.14
CA PHE A 266 6.96 -30.90 -5.73
C PHE A 266 8.24 -30.84 -4.88
N ARG A 267 8.38 -29.77 -4.12
CA ARG A 267 9.42 -29.58 -3.10
C ARG A 267 8.75 -29.29 -1.77
N SER A 268 9.43 -29.59 -0.67
CA SER A 268 8.95 -29.28 0.67
C SER A 268 10.00 -28.48 1.42
N TYR A 269 9.53 -27.50 2.18
CA TYR A 269 10.34 -26.76 3.13
C TYR A 269 9.95 -27.18 4.55
N SER A 270 10.85 -27.90 5.22
CA SER A 270 10.70 -28.29 6.62
C SER A 270 11.55 -27.36 7.47
N PRO A 271 10.97 -26.39 8.20
CA PRO A 271 11.73 -25.49 9.03
C PRO A 271 12.19 -26.21 10.32
N ASP A 272 13.46 -26.02 10.68
CA ASP A 272 14.00 -26.44 11.99
C ASP A 272 13.44 -25.62 13.17
N HIS A 273 12.72 -24.53 12.87
CA HIS A 273 12.20 -23.51 13.79
C HIS A 273 10.68 -23.41 13.71
N HIS A 274 10.08 -22.54 14.51
CA HIS A 274 8.63 -22.26 14.57
C HIS A 274 7.93 -22.27 13.20
N VAL A 275 7.12 -23.31 12.95
CA VAL A 275 6.56 -23.59 11.62
C VAL A 275 5.59 -22.52 11.10
N PHE A 276 4.84 -21.86 11.98
CA PHE A 276 3.93 -20.77 11.57
C PHE A 276 4.68 -19.49 11.19
N ASP A 277 5.85 -19.25 11.78
CA ASP A 277 6.70 -18.10 11.40
C ASP A 277 7.27 -18.35 10.01
N ALA A 278 7.74 -19.58 9.77
CA ALA A 278 8.20 -20.03 8.47
C ALA A 278 7.11 -19.94 7.40
N LEU A 279 5.84 -20.22 7.73
CA LEU A 279 4.70 -20.11 6.83
C LEU A 279 4.48 -18.66 6.38
N THR A 280 4.47 -17.71 7.33
CA THR A 280 4.37 -16.27 7.03
C THR A 280 5.55 -15.76 6.22
N VAL A 281 6.78 -16.16 6.55
CA VAL A 281 7.98 -15.70 5.85
C VAL A 281 8.04 -16.23 4.42
N THR A 282 7.60 -17.47 4.22
CA THR A 282 7.52 -18.06 2.87
C THR A 282 6.56 -17.26 1.99
N LEU A 283 5.52 -16.64 2.56
CA LEU A 283 4.65 -15.72 1.81
C LEU A 283 5.42 -14.50 1.35
N LEU A 284 6.12 -13.83 2.26
CA LEU A 284 6.91 -12.65 1.92
C LEU A 284 7.98 -12.99 0.87
N ILE A 285 8.70 -14.10 1.00
CA ILE A 285 9.69 -14.54 0.01
C ILE A 285 9.04 -14.65 -1.38
N ARG A 286 7.88 -15.28 -1.48
CA ARG A 286 7.17 -15.42 -2.76
C ARG A 286 6.68 -14.09 -3.31
N GLN A 287 6.20 -13.18 -2.45
CA GLN A 287 5.82 -11.82 -2.88
C GLN A 287 7.02 -11.08 -3.49
N LEU A 288 8.20 -11.21 -2.88
CA LEU A 288 9.44 -10.60 -3.38
C LEU A 288 9.88 -11.23 -4.71
N GLU A 289 9.82 -12.55 -4.84
CA GLU A 289 10.11 -13.27 -6.10
C GLU A 289 9.13 -12.90 -7.22
N ALA A 290 7.85 -12.70 -6.90
CA ALA A 290 6.85 -12.26 -7.87
C ALA A 290 7.09 -10.82 -8.33
N ILE A 291 7.56 -9.95 -7.44
CA ILE A 291 7.97 -8.58 -7.81
C ILE A 291 9.21 -8.61 -8.71
N ASP A 292 10.17 -9.51 -8.48
CA ASP A 292 11.34 -9.70 -9.35
C ASP A 292 10.97 -10.16 -10.76
N ALA A 293 9.81 -10.81 -10.93
CA ALA A 293 9.31 -11.25 -12.22
C ALA A 293 8.63 -10.13 -13.04
N ILE A 294 8.37 -8.96 -12.45
CA ILE A 294 7.71 -7.83 -13.12
C ILE A 294 8.60 -7.30 -14.24
N ARG A 295 8.06 -7.25 -15.46
CA ARG A 295 8.72 -6.63 -16.61
C ARG A 295 8.06 -5.29 -16.90
N PRO A 296 8.80 -4.17 -16.88
CA PRO A 296 8.18 -2.85 -17.00
C PRO A 296 7.41 -2.64 -18.31
N GLY A 297 7.91 -3.20 -19.42
CA GLY A 297 7.28 -3.08 -20.74
C GLY A 297 5.96 -3.84 -20.92
N ASP A 298 5.52 -4.61 -19.92
CA ASP A 298 4.22 -5.32 -19.96
C ASP A 298 3.05 -4.40 -19.51
N TYR A 299 3.34 -3.22 -18.95
CA TYR A 299 2.34 -2.30 -18.40
C TYR A 299 2.24 -1.02 -19.24
N ARG A 300 1.00 -0.58 -19.49
CA ARG A 300 0.71 0.59 -20.33
C ARG A 300 0.73 1.92 -19.58
N ASP A 301 0.55 1.88 -18.26
CA ASP A 301 0.45 3.08 -17.43
C ASP A 301 0.87 2.76 -15.97
N PRO A 302 1.19 3.78 -15.16
CA PRO A 302 1.52 3.61 -13.75
C PRO A 302 0.42 2.94 -12.91
N GLU A 303 -0.86 3.18 -13.25
CA GLU A 303 -1.99 2.62 -12.50
C GLU A 303 -2.08 1.09 -12.65
N ALA A 304 -1.78 0.57 -13.84
CA ALA A 304 -1.75 -0.86 -14.12
C ALA A 304 -0.64 -1.57 -13.33
N LEU A 305 0.54 -0.95 -13.23
CA LEU A 305 1.64 -1.47 -12.42
C LEU A 305 1.30 -1.44 -10.91
N GLU A 306 0.75 -0.33 -10.42
CA GLU A 306 0.29 -0.19 -9.04
C GLU A 306 -0.77 -1.25 -8.70
N GLN A 307 -1.72 -1.49 -9.61
CA GLN A 307 -2.75 -2.50 -9.43
C GLN A 307 -2.14 -3.91 -9.36
N GLN A 308 -1.16 -4.23 -10.21
CA GLN A 308 -0.45 -5.51 -10.14
C GLN A 308 0.30 -5.68 -8.82
N LEU A 309 1.01 -4.64 -8.35
CA LEU A 309 1.75 -4.69 -7.08
C LEU A 309 0.81 -4.89 -5.89
N ARG A 310 -0.34 -4.21 -5.88
CA ARG A 310 -1.41 -4.45 -4.89
C ARG A 310 -1.94 -5.88 -4.96
N GLU A 311 -1.98 -6.46 -6.15
CA GLU A 311 -2.41 -7.83 -6.33
C GLU A 311 -1.41 -8.85 -5.80
N LEU A 312 -0.12 -8.68 -6.10
CA LEU A 312 0.95 -9.57 -5.66
C LEU A 312 1.21 -9.49 -4.15
N THR A 313 1.19 -8.29 -3.58
CA THR A 313 1.39 -8.06 -2.14
C THR A 313 0.10 -8.20 -1.31
N GLY A 314 -1.00 -8.43 -2.03
CA GLY A 314 -2.35 -8.60 -1.55
C GLY A 314 -2.58 -9.78 -0.59
N LEU A 315 -3.70 -9.79 0.13
CA LEU A 315 -4.14 -10.98 0.87
C LEU A 315 -4.42 -12.16 -0.06
N GLN A 316 -4.61 -11.86 -1.35
CA GLN A 316 -4.89 -12.86 -2.34
C GLN A 316 -3.78 -13.90 -2.53
N ALA A 317 -2.54 -13.56 -2.16
CA ALA A 317 -1.43 -14.50 -2.14
C ALA A 317 -1.54 -15.57 -1.02
N LEU A 318 -2.48 -15.41 -0.07
CA LEU A 318 -2.76 -16.39 0.99
C LEU A 318 -3.78 -17.46 0.59
N PHE A 319 -4.50 -17.26 -0.51
CA PHE A 319 -5.57 -18.15 -0.94
C PHE A 319 -5.04 -19.10 -2.01
N GLY A 320 -4.94 -20.39 -1.64
CA GLY A 320 -4.33 -21.41 -2.46
C GLY A 320 -5.32 -22.41 -3.02
N ALA A 321 -5.59 -22.25 -4.32
CA ALA A 321 -5.84 -23.20 -5.43
C ALA A 321 -6.39 -24.63 -5.23
N PHE A 322 -6.52 -25.15 -4.01
CA PHE A 322 -7.01 -26.49 -3.75
C PHE A 322 -8.52 -26.42 -3.61
N ARG A 323 -9.18 -26.91 -4.66
CA ARG A 323 -10.64 -26.97 -4.79
C ARG A 323 -11.23 -27.86 -3.69
N SER A 324 -11.31 -27.35 -2.48
CA SER A 324 -12.37 -27.71 -1.57
C SER A 324 -13.70 -27.25 -2.19
N GLY A 325 -14.82 -27.88 -1.80
CA GLY A 325 -16.15 -27.43 -2.25
C GLY A 325 -16.41 -25.93 -1.98
N HIS A 326 -15.68 -25.35 -1.02
CA HIS A 326 -15.72 -23.95 -0.65
C HIS A 326 -15.16 -23.01 -1.76
N GLU A 327 -14.01 -23.31 -2.36
CA GLU A 327 -13.47 -22.47 -3.45
C GLU A 327 -14.37 -22.47 -4.69
N ALA A 328 -15.01 -23.61 -5.00
CA ALA A 328 -15.99 -23.69 -6.08
C ALA A 328 -17.29 -22.91 -5.76
N LYS A 329 -17.65 -22.77 -4.48
CA LYS A 329 -18.75 -21.88 -4.03
C LYS A 329 -18.35 -20.41 -4.21
N LEU A 330 -17.17 -20.00 -3.75
CA LEU A 330 -16.65 -18.63 -3.90
C LEU A 330 -16.49 -18.22 -5.37
N GLY A 331 -15.97 -19.12 -6.22
CA GLY A 331 -15.84 -18.86 -7.66
C GLY A 331 -17.20 -18.61 -8.34
N ARG A 332 -18.22 -19.42 -8.01
CA ARG A 332 -19.59 -19.21 -8.50
C ARG A 332 -20.20 -17.91 -8.00
N LEU A 333 -19.98 -17.54 -6.74
CA LEU A 333 -20.43 -16.26 -6.19
C LEU A 333 -19.73 -15.06 -6.85
N ARG A 334 -18.45 -15.17 -7.18
CA ARG A 334 -17.71 -14.14 -7.94
C ARG A 334 -18.31 -13.95 -9.33
N ASP A 335 -18.68 -15.03 -10.00
CA ASP A 335 -19.23 -14.96 -11.35
C ASP A 335 -20.64 -14.33 -11.37
N LEU A 336 -21.32 -14.28 -10.22
CA LEU A 336 -22.58 -13.54 -10.05
C LEU A 336 -22.37 -12.03 -9.85
N LEU A 337 -21.18 -11.55 -9.47
CA LEU A 337 -20.97 -10.14 -9.16
C LEU A 337 -21.24 -9.23 -10.37
N PRO A 338 -21.97 -8.11 -10.20
CA PRO A 338 -22.19 -7.14 -11.26
C PRO A 338 -20.88 -6.51 -11.73
N GLU A 339 -20.83 -6.08 -12.98
CA GLU A 339 -19.64 -5.48 -13.61
C GLU A 339 -19.09 -4.28 -12.83
N ASP A 340 -19.96 -3.46 -12.25
CA ASP A 340 -19.55 -2.28 -11.45
C ASP A 340 -18.75 -2.69 -10.21
N LEU A 341 -19.20 -3.72 -9.47
CA LEU A 341 -18.46 -4.24 -8.31
C LEU A 341 -17.19 -4.99 -8.72
N ARG A 342 -17.18 -5.66 -9.89
CA ARG A 342 -15.97 -6.31 -10.41
C ARG A 342 -14.88 -5.29 -10.78
N LYS A 343 -15.28 -4.13 -11.32
CA LYS A 343 -14.38 -3.04 -11.73
C LYS A 343 -14.02 -2.05 -10.62
N ALA A 344 -14.77 -2.04 -9.52
CA ALA A 344 -14.50 -1.17 -8.38
C ALA A 344 -13.11 -1.39 -7.77
N SER A 345 -12.56 -0.34 -7.14
CA SER A 345 -11.24 -0.39 -6.50
C SER A 345 -11.23 -1.40 -5.34
N ALA A 346 -10.04 -1.89 -4.95
CA ALA A 346 -9.92 -2.81 -3.82
C ALA A 346 -10.47 -2.22 -2.50
N ALA A 347 -10.22 -0.92 -2.26
CA ALA A 347 -10.74 -0.21 -1.10
C ALA A 347 -12.28 -0.14 -1.10
N ASP A 348 -12.85 0.17 -2.26
CA ASP A 348 -14.30 0.27 -2.43
C ASP A 348 -15.02 -1.07 -2.27
N ARG A 349 -14.46 -2.15 -2.84
CA ARG A 349 -15.03 -3.49 -2.66
C ARG A 349 -14.92 -3.97 -1.22
N THR A 350 -13.82 -3.64 -0.54
CA THR A 350 -13.65 -3.91 0.90
C THR A 350 -14.70 -3.14 1.70
N LEU A 351 -14.92 -1.86 1.41
CA LEU A 351 -15.94 -1.06 2.08
C LEU A 351 -17.35 -1.60 1.82
N TYR A 352 -17.66 -1.95 0.56
CA TYR A 352 -18.94 -2.56 0.21
C TYR A 352 -19.17 -3.88 0.95
N GLY A 353 -18.14 -4.73 0.99
CA GLY A 353 -18.22 -6.00 1.68
C GLY A 353 -18.35 -5.85 3.21
N ARG A 354 -17.82 -4.79 3.84
CA ARG A 354 -18.12 -4.46 5.26
C ARG A 354 -19.61 -4.23 5.47
N TYR A 355 -20.27 -3.52 4.55
CA TYR A 355 -21.73 -3.36 4.62
C TYR A 355 -22.46 -4.69 4.41
N VAL A 356 -21.96 -5.58 3.57
CA VAL A 356 -22.53 -6.94 3.41
C VAL A 356 -22.39 -7.76 4.71
N VAL A 357 -21.25 -7.69 5.41
CA VAL A 357 -21.08 -8.33 6.74
C VAL A 357 -22.04 -7.73 7.75
N ALA A 358 -22.12 -6.40 7.83
CA ALA A 358 -23.03 -5.72 8.73
C ALA A 358 -24.49 -6.13 8.46
N LEU A 359 -24.86 -6.27 7.19
CA LEU A 359 -26.18 -6.73 6.80
C LEU A 359 -26.44 -8.19 7.23
N ALA A 360 -25.47 -9.09 7.03
CA ALA A 360 -25.57 -10.48 7.48
C ALA A 360 -25.79 -10.58 9.00
N ALA A 361 -25.12 -9.72 9.77
CA ALA A 361 -25.33 -9.61 11.22
C ALA A 361 -26.75 -9.13 11.57
N VAL A 362 -27.29 -8.15 10.84
CA VAL A 362 -28.68 -7.68 11.00
C VAL A 362 -29.67 -8.82 10.71
N TYR A 363 -29.48 -9.58 9.62
CA TYR A 363 -30.32 -10.75 9.29
C TYR A 363 -30.32 -11.81 10.40
N ARG A 364 -29.16 -12.15 10.95
CA ARG A 364 -29.05 -13.11 12.06
C ARG A 364 -29.73 -12.59 13.32
N ARG A 365 -29.47 -11.33 13.69
CA ARG A 365 -30.03 -10.70 14.90
C ARG A 365 -31.55 -10.70 14.90
N HIS A 366 -32.16 -10.41 13.75
CA HIS A 366 -33.61 -10.30 13.60
C HIS A 366 -34.27 -11.54 13.01
N ALA A 367 -33.53 -12.65 12.83
CA ALA A 367 -34.00 -13.87 12.18
C ALA A 367 -34.73 -13.59 10.84
N GLY A 368 -34.16 -12.68 10.04
CA GLY A 368 -34.70 -12.23 8.75
C GLY A 368 -35.96 -11.38 8.81
N LYS A 369 -36.47 -11.05 9.99
CA LYS A 369 -37.58 -10.11 10.15
C LYS A 369 -37.12 -8.70 9.79
N ALA A 370 -37.97 -7.97 9.08
CA ALA A 370 -37.69 -6.63 8.61
C ALA A 370 -38.81 -5.66 9.04
N PHE A 371 -38.69 -4.39 8.66
CA PHE A 371 -39.74 -3.41 8.93
C PHE A 371 -41.09 -3.85 8.34
N LEU A 372 -42.17 -3.67 9.10
CA LEU A 372 -43.53 -4.20 8.88
C LEU A 372 -43.70 -5.71 9.08
N ASP A 373 -42.70 -6.44 9.60
CA ASP A 373 -42.88 -7.84 9.99
C ASP A 373 -44.02 -8.00 11.00
N GLY A 374 -44.98 -8.89 10.69
CA GLY A 374 -46.19 -9.08 11.47
C GLY A 374 -47.34 -8.11 11.17
N ILE A 375 -47.17 -7.20 10.20
CA ILE A 375 -48.25 -6.37 9.65
C ILE A 375 -48.53 -6.87 8.22
N PRO A 376 -49.74 -7.38 7.92
CA PRO A 376 -50.08 -7.82 6.58
C PRO A 376 -50.05 -6.64 5.60
N ASP A 377 -49.63 -6.87 4.35
CA ASP A 377 -49.80 -5.88 3.30
C ASP A 377 -51.29 -5.60 3.04
N VAL A 378 -51.59 -4.48 2.40
CA VAL A 378 -52.98 -4.03 2.20
C VAL A 378 -53.84 -5.03 1.42
N ALA A 379 -53.27 -5.79 0.47
CA ALA A 379 -54.00 -6.77 -0.31
C ALA A 379 -54.29 -8.03 0.50
N SER A 380 -53.30 -8.53 1.25
CA SER A 380 -53.50 -9.66 2.18
C SER A 380 -54.49 -9.33 3.29
N PHE A 381 -54.41 -8.11 3.86
CA PHE A 381 -55.36 -7.62 4.86
C PHE A 381 -56.77 -7.47 4.28
N ALA A 382 -56.89 -6.93 3.06
CA ALA A 382 -58.17 -6.82 2.37
C ALA A 382 -58.76 -8.19 2.09
N GLY A 383 -57.99 -9.14 1.58
CA GLY A 383 -58.43 -10.51 1.36
C GLY A 383 -58.95 -11.17 2.63
N ALA A 384 -58.19 -11.10 3.73
CA ALA A 384 -58.61 -11.67 5.01
C ALA A 384 -59.89 -11.01 5.57
N SER A 385 -59.99 -9.68 5.46
CA SER A 385 -61.15 -8.92 5.94
C SER A 385 -62.40 -9.18 5.08
N LEU A 386 -62.26 -9.30 3.77
CA LEU A 386 -63.34 -9.68 2.85
C LEU A 386 -63.79 -11.11 3.08
N GLN A 387 -62.84 -12.04 3.31
CA GLN A 387 -63.15 -13.43 3.65
C GLN A 387 -63.95 -13.51 4.95
N ALA A 388 -63.54 -12.78 5.99
CA ALA A 388 -64.25 -12.72 7.28
C ALA A 388 -65.66 -12.14 7.11
N SER A 389 -65.80 -11.05 6.35
CA SER A 389 -67.08 -10.44 6.05
C SER A 389 -68.02 -11.38 5.28
N LEU A 390 -67.53 -12.06 4.24
CA LEU A 390 -68.32 -13.06 3.50
C LEU A 390 -68.75 -14.24 4.37
N LEU A 391 -67.91 -14.68 5.32
CA LEU A 391 -68.23 -15.74 6.27
C LEU A 391 -69.35 -15.36 7.23
N GLU A 392 -69.39 -14.11 7.69
CA GLU A 392 -70.47 -13.59 8.54
C GLU A 392 -71.80 -13.51 7.80
N ILE A 393 -71.78 -13.13 6.51
CA ILE A 393 -72.99 -13.05 5.67
C ILE A 393 -73.45 -14.46 5.24
N TYR A 394 -72.53 -15.34 4.86
CA TYR A 394 -72.80 -16.71 4.40
C TYR A 394 -71.79 -17.73 4.97
N PRO A 395 -72.22 -18.67 5.82
CA PRO A 395 -71.34 -19.71 6.38
C PRO A 395 -70.67 -20.62 5.33
N GLN A 396 -71.29 -20.74 4.15
CA GLN A 396 -70.80 -21.54 3.02
C GLN A 396 -69.59 -20.88 2.32
N ALA A 397 -69.25 -19.63 2.66
CA ALA A 397 -68.05 -18.96 2.16
C ALA A 397 -66.75 -19.59 2.73
N ALA A 398 -66.82 -20.49 3.72
CA ALA A 398 -65.65 -21.16 4.31
C ALA A 398 -64.85 -22.02 3.32
N THR A 399 -65.49 -22.48 2.23
CA THR A 399 -64.84 -23.28 1.19
C THR A 399 -64.39 -22.45 -0.02
N VAL A 400 -64.55 -21.13 0.02
CA VAL A 400 -64.24 -20.21 -1.07
C VAL A 400 -63.04 -19.36 -0.67
N SER A 401 -62.05 -19.26 -1.57
CA SER A 401 -60.97 -18.28 -1.47
C SER A 401 -61.37 -16.99 -2.19
N VAL A 402 -61.35 -15.84 -1.50
CA VAL A 402 -61.63 -14.53 -2.12
C VAL A 402 -60.69 -14.17 -3.27
N SER A 403 -59.46 -14.67 -3.26
CA SER A 403 -58.45 -14.43 -4.31
C SER A 403 -58.74 -15.17 -5.62
N ASP A 404 -59.66 -16.14 -5.60
CA ASP A 404 -60.08 -16.90 -6.79
C ASP A 404 -61.37 -16.32 -7.42
N ILE A 405 -61.89 -15.22 -6.86
CA ILE A 405 -63.10 -14.55 -7.33
C ILE A 405 -62.71 -13.49 -8.36
N SER A 406 -63.25 -13.64 -9.57
CA SER A 406 -63.12 -12.65 -10.63
C SER A 406 -64.46 -11.99 -10.90
N VAL A 407 -64.46 -10.67 -10.98
CA VAL A 407 -65.65 -9.85 -11.24
C VAL A 407 -65.45 -9.14 -12.58
N THR A 408 -66.35 -9.44 -13.52
CA THR A 408 -66.42 -8.81 -14.83
C THR A 408 -67.52 -7.77 -14.82
N LEU A 409 -67.15 -6.49 -14.86
CA LEU A 409 -68.07 -5.37 -14.89
C LEU A 409 -68.26 -4.88 -16.33
N THR A 410 -69.51 -4.68 -16.74
CA THR A 410 -69.85 -4.09 -18.04
C THR A 410 -70.35 -2.66 -17.83
N ARG A 411 -69.60 -1.65 -18.32
CA ARG A 411 -69.98 -0.23 -18.27
C ARG A 411 -70.26 0.32 -19.67
N VAL A 412 -71.10 1.35 -19.75
CA VAL A 412 -71.30 2.13 -20.99
C VAL A 412 -70.09 3.06 -21.18
N ALA A 413 -69.48 3.00 -22.36
CA ALA A 413 -68.24 3.69 -22.72
C ALA A 413 -68.45 4.95 -23.58
N ASN A 414 -69.71 5.37 -23.77
CA ASN A 414 -70.03 6.54 -24.59
C ASN A 414 -69.65 7.83 -23.83
N PRO A 415 -68.91 8.77 -24.46
CA PRO A 415 -68.72 10.12 -23.94
C PRO A 415 -70.08 10.83 -23.76
N PRO A 416 -70.23 11.75 -22.80
CA PRO A 416 -71.47 12.48 -22.57
C PRO A 416 -72.03 13.19 -23.82
N LEU A 417 -71.15 13.63 -24.73
CA LEU A 417 -71.54 14.25 -26.01
C LEU A 417 -72.09 13.25 -27.05
N GLU A 418 -71.64 11.99 -27.07
CA GLU A 418 -72.15 10.97 -28.01
C GLU A 418 -73.51 10.39 -27.57
N MET A 419 -73.89 10.54 -26.30
CA MET A 419 -75.20 10.09 -25.78
C MET A 419 -76.38 10.98 -26.20
N VAL A 420 -76.13 12.18 -26.75
CA VAL A 420 -77.18 13.17 -27.04
C VAL A 420 -77.79 12.99 -28.44
N ASP A 421 -77.07 12.39 -29.40
CA ASP A 421 -77.47 12.41 -30.82
C ASP A 421 -77.71 11.03 -31.48
N SER A 422 -77.46 9.91 -30.78
CA SER A 422 -77.79 8.57 -31.33
C SER A 422 -78.08 7.55 -30.24
N ALA A 423 -79.35 7.14 -30.11
CA ALA A 423 -79.79 6.13 -29.14
C ALA A 423 -79.40 4.68 -29.52
N SER A 424 -78.68 4.46 -30.63
CA SER A 424 -78.52 3.14 -31.25
C SER A 424 -77.11 2.53 -31.18
N ASP A 425 -76.06 3.25 -30.77
CA ASP A 425 -74.70 2.70 -30.63
C ASP A 425 -74.15 2.90 -29.21
N VAL A 426 -74.70 2.15 -28.25
CA VAL A 426 -74.15 2.06 -26.89
C VAL A 426 -72.92 1.15 -26.92
N ARG A 427 -71.73 1.72 -26.83
CA ARG A 427 -70.49 0.97 -26.68
C ARG A 427 -70.38 0.52 -25.24
N TYR A 428 -70.20 -0.77 -25.01
CA TYR A 428 -69.94 -1.30 -23.69
C TYR A 428 -68.46 -1.61 -23.55
N GLN A 429 -67.86 -1.18 -22.44
CA GLN A 429 -66.53 -1.59 -22.04
C GLN A 429 -66.67 -2.59 -20.89
N THR A 430 -66.12 -3.77 -21.12
CA THR A 430 -66.09 -4.84 -20.13
C THR A 430 -64.70 -4.90 -19.51
N GLN A 431 -64.63 -4.91 -18.18
CA GLN A 431 -63.37 -5.07 -17.47
C GLN A 431 -63.49 -6.19 -16.45
N THR A 432 -62.59 -7.17 -16.55
CA THR A 432 -62.46 -8.24 -15.55
C THR A 432 -61.35 -7.86 -14.58
N ARG A 433 -61.63 -7.93 -13.28
CA ARG A 433 -60.65 -7.72 -12.21
C ARG A 433 -60.81 -8.79 -11.14
N ASP A 434 -59.72 -9.01 -10.42
CA ASP A 434 -59.72 -9.76 -9.16
C ASP A 434 -60.58 -9.03 -8.12
N TYR A 435 -61.32 -9.79 -7.31
CA TYR A 435 -62.24 -9.23 -6.32
C TYR A 435 -61.53 -8.40 -5.25
N VAL A 436 -60.36 -8.84 -4.76
CA VAL A 436 -59.57 -8.11 -3.78
C VAL A 436 -59.03 -6.83 -4.40
N ALA A 437 -58.47 -6.90 -5.61
CA ALA A 437 -58.01 -5.73 -6.34
C ALA A 437 -59.14 -4.71 -6.64
N LEU A 438 -60.36 -5.21 -6.86
CA LEU A 438 -61.54 -4.37 -7.05
C LEU A 438 -62.00 -3.72 -5.74
N ALA A 439 -61.99 -4.46 -4.63
CA ALA A 439 -62.33 -3.98 -3.29
C ALA A 439 -61.37 -2.90 -2.78
N LEU A 440 -60.07 -2.97 -3.13
CA LEU A 440 -59.08 -1.94 -2.82
C LEU A 440 -59.38 -0.59 -3.48
N LYS A 441 -60.18 -0.57 -4.56
CA LYS A 441 -60.69 0.66 -5.20
C LYS A 441 -62.00 1.18 -4.56
N ASN A 442 -62.40 0.60 -3.43
CA ASN A 442 -63.56 0.94 -2.60
C ASN A 442 -64.93 0.78 -3.32
N LEU A 443 -66.03 1.16 -2.65
CA LEU A 443 -67.44 1.04 -3.05
C LEU A 443 -67.77 1.68 -4.41
N ALA A 444 -66.97 2.65 -4.87
CA ALA A 444 -67.09 3.26 -6.19
C ALA A 444 -66.75 2.29 -7.34
N ALA A 445 -65.91 1.28 -7.07
CA ALA A 445 -65.63 0.20 -7.99
C ALA A 445 -66.82 -0.78 -8.14
N PHE A 446 -67.81 -0.72 -7.25
CA PHE A 446 -69.03 -1.52 -7.26
C PHE A 446 -70.30 -0.65 -7.50
N PRO A 447 -70.52 0.02 -8.64
CA PRO A 447 -71.70 0.87 -8.82
C PRO A 447 -73.04 0.14 -8.60
N LEU A 448 -74.00 0.82 -7.98
CA LEU A 448 -75.38 0.32 -7.80
C LEU A 448 -76.03 0.05 -9.17
N GLY A 449 -76.62 -1.13 -9.35
CA GLY A 449 -77.29 -1.52 -10.60
C GLY A 449 -76.35 -1.88 -11.76
N ALA A 450 -75.06 -2.13 -11.49
CA ALA A 450 -74.11 -2.58 -12.52
C ALA A 450 -74.44 -3.99 -13.03
N SER A 451 -74.23 -4.20 -14.34
CA SER A 451 -74.23 -5.55 -14.90
C SER A 451 -72.88 -6.21 -14.65
N ALA A 452 -72.86 -7.21 -13.75
CA ALA A 452 -71.66 -7.90 -13.33
C ALA A 452 -71.78 -9.41 -13.57
N GLN A 453 -70.72 -10.04 -14.10
CA GLN A 453 -70.56 -11.50 -14.13
C GLN A 453 -69.49 -11.90 -13.12
N ILE A 454 -69.80 -12.88 -12.27
CA ILE A 454 -68.90 -13.36 -11.22
C ILE A 454 -68.47 -14.78 -11.54
N ARG A 455 -67.17 -15.02 -11.52
CA ARG A 455 -66.58 -16.35 -11.70
C ARG A 455 -65.71 -16.72 -10.52
N TYR A 456 -65.77 -17.99 -10.14
CA TYR A 456 -64.90 -18.59 -9.14
C TYR A 456 -64.01 -19.64 -9.83
N GLN A 457 -62.69 -19.50 -9.73
CA GLN A 457 -61.73 -20.39 -10.41
C GLN A 457 -62.01 -20.56 -11.92
N GLY A 458 -62.48 -19.49 -12.57
CA GLY A 458 -62.84 -19.48 -13.99
C GLY A 458 -64.18 -20.12 -14.35
N GLN A 459 -64.90 -20.72 -13.39
CA GLN A 459 -66.22 -21.33 -13.57
C GLN A 459 -67.37 -20.43 -13.07
N ALA A 460 -68.61 -20.86 -13.33
CA ALA A 460 -69.81 -20.20 -12.81
C ALA A 460 -69.78 -20.20 -11.28
N SER A 461 -70.03 -19.03 -10.69
CA SER A 461 -70.04 -18.85 -9.23
C SER A 461 -71.24 -19.57 -8.59
N PRO A 462 -71.13 -19.99 -7.32
CA PRO A 462 -72.26 -20.51 -6.56
C PRO A 462 -73.42 -19.53 -6.52
N SER A 463 -74.66 -20.02 -6.43
CA SER A 463 -75.88 -19.18 -6.49
C SER A 463 -75.96 -18.11 -5.38
N TRP A 464 -75.26 -18.31 -4.26
CA TRP A 464 -75.19 -17.35 -3.16
C TRP A 464 -74.19 -16.20 -3.43
N MET A 465 -73.20 -16.40 -4.30
CA MET A 465 -72.12 -15.44 -4.58
C MET A 465 -72.56 -14.43 -5.64
N THR A 466 -73.48 -13.55 -5.24
CA THR A 466 -74.03 -12.50 -6.10
C THR A 466 -73.26 -11.18 -5.97
N TYR A 467 -73.44 -10.29 -6.94
CA TYR A 467 -72.79 -8.98 -6.94
C TYR A 467 -73.13 -8.14 -5.71
N GLU A 468 -74.39 -8.17 -5.26
CA GLU A 468 -74.82 -7.46 -4.06
C GLU A 468 -74.19 -8.04 -2.79
N VAL A 469 -74.00 -9.37 -2.72
CA VAL A 469 -73.30 -10.00 -1.59
C VAL A 469 -71.84 -9.58 -1.55
N LEU A 470 -71.15 -9.61 -2.69
CA LEU A 470 -69.76 -9.15 -2.79
C LEU A 470 -69.62 -7.66 -2.47
N ARG A 471 -70.57 -6.82 -2.90
CA ARG A 471 -70.61 -5.38 -2.60
C ARG A 471 -70.87 -5.12 -1.11
N THR A 472 -71.78 -5.89 -0.49
CA THR A 472 -72.07 -5.79 0.95
C THR A 472 -70.84 -6.16 1.75
N ALA A 473 -70.17 -7.26 1.39
CA ALA A 473 -68.95 -7.68 2.07
C ALA A 473 -67.82 -6.63 2.01
N VAL A 474 -67.68 -5.93 0.87
CA VAL A 474 -66.74 -4.80 0.72
C VAL A 474 -67.14 -3.63 1.63
N SER A 475 -68.43 -3.31 1.71
CA SER A 475 -68.94 -2.26 2.58
C SER A 475 -68.69 -2.56 4.06
N ASP A 476 -68.94 -3.80 4.49
CA ASP A 476 -68.81 -4.22 5.88
C ASP A 476 -67.34 -4.35 6.33
N ALA A 477 -66.46 -4.78 5.43
CA ALA A 477 -65.03 -4.88 5.72
C ALA A 477 -64.36 -3.50 5.90
N ASP A 478 -64.93 -2.45 5.29
CA ASP A 478 -64.47 -1.05 5.35
C ASP A 478 -62.94 -0.93 5.35
N ILE A 479 -62.29 -1.55 4.35
CA ILE A 479 -60.82 -1.66 4.25
C ILE A 479 -60.16 -0.28 4.35
N GLY A 480 -60.84 0.72 3.79
CA GLY A 480 -60.40 2.09 3.77
C GLY A 480 -60.26 2.73 5.15
N ARG A 481 -61.07 2.30 6.13
CA ARG A 481 -60.94 2.74 7.52
C ARG A 481 -60.13 1.76 8.37
N SER A 482 -60.34 0.46 8.18
CA SER A 482 -59.80 -0.58 9.05
C SER A 482 -58.29 -0.77 8.90
N TYR A 483 -57.73 -0.65 7.70
CA TYR A 483 -56.29 -0.79 7.48
C TYR A 483 -55.44 0.39 8.02
N PRO A 484 -55.77 1.68 7.76
CA PRO A 484 -55.06 2.79 8.40
C PRO A 484 -55.13 2.75 9.93
N GLU A 485 -56.23 2.28 10.50
CA GLU A 485 -56.38 2.14 11.95
C GLU A 485 -55.50 1.03 12.52
N LEU A 486 -55.34 -0.11 11.82
CA LEU A 486 -54.36 -1.14 12.17
C LEU A 486 -52.93 -0.56 12.19
N LEU A 487 -52.57 0.22 11.19
CA LEU A 487 -51.25 0.84 11.08
C LEU A 487 -51.02 1.83 12.24
N ARG A 488 -52.00 2.67 12.58
CA ARG A 488 -51.94 3.54 13.77
C ARG A 488 -51.79 2.75 15.05
N GLN A 489 -52.56 1.68 15.20
CA GLN A 489 -52.51 0.84 16.39
C GLN A 489 -51.11 0.26 16.57
N LYS A 490 -50.54 -0.35 15.53
CA LYS A 490 -49.25 -1.07 15.59
C LYS A 490 -48.03 -0.16 15.56
N LEU A 491 -48.05 0.94 14.80
CA LEU A 491 -46.88 1.78 14.55
C LEU A 491 -46.86 3.08 15.38
N GLN A 492 -47.98 3.48 15.99
CA GLN A 492 -48.05 4.72 16.79
C GLN A 492 -48.50 4.49 18.23
N ARG A 493 -49.56 3.71 18.46
CA ARG A 493 -50.21 3.58 19.77
C ARG A 493 -49.65 2.46 20.65
N ASP A 494 -49.28 1.33 20.06
CA ASP A 494 -48.64 0.23 20.78
C ASP A 494 -47.15 0.55 20.99
N PRO A 495 -46.71 0.88 22.22
CA PRO A 495 -45.34 1.31 22.45
C PRO A 495 -44.33 0.17 22.26
N VAL A 496 -44.73 -1.08 22.51
CA VAL A 496 -43.85 -2.25 22.39
C VAL A 496 -43.64 -2.59 20.92
N GLU A 497 -44.72 -2.68 20.15
CA GLU A 497 -44.62 -2.97 18.72
C GLU A 497 -43.98 -1.81 17.96
N ARG A 498 -44.29 -0.54 18.32
CA ARG A 498 -43.61 0.63 17.76
C ARG A 498 -42.10 0.57 18.00
N ALA A 499 -41.65 0.32 19.23
CA ALA A 499 -40.23 0.25 19.55
C ALA A 499 -39.54 -0.90 18.80
N ARG A 500 -40.23 -2.05 18.65
CA ARG A 500 -39.74 -3.18 17.85
C ARG A 500 -39.58 -2.80 16.37
N GLN A 501 -40.59 -2.18 15.77
CA GLN A 501 -40.57 -1.76 14.36
C GLN A 501 -39.54 -0.65 14.11
N GLU A 502 -39.39 0.30 15.04
CA GLU A 502 -38.35 1.34 14.99
C GLU A 502 -36.94 0.76 15.11
N GLY A 503 -36.75 -0.26 15.95
CA GLY A 503 -35.49 -0.99 16.07
C GLY A 503 -35.12 -1.75 14.78
N LEU A 504 -36.08 -2.47 14.18
CA LEU A 504 -35.91 -3.11 12.88
C LEU A 504 -35.55 -2.09 11.80
N PHE A 505 -36.33 -1.01 11.70
CA PHE A 505 -36.10 0.07 10.75
C PHE A 505 -34.69 0.67 10.89
N SER A 506 -34.30 1.03 12.11
CA SER A 506 -33.03 1.71 12.37
C SER A 506 -31.81 0.81 12.12
N ASP A 507 -31.87 -0.47 12.51
CA ASP A 507 -30.76 -1.42 12.30
C ASP A 507 -30.52 -1.67 10.80
N TYR A 508 -31.58 -1.84 10.00
CA TYR A 508 -31.46 -1.99 8.54
C TYR A 508 -31.02 -0.69 7.85
N LEU A 509 -31.59 0.46 8.25
CA LEU A 509 -31.22 1.78 7.72
C LEU A 509 -29.73 2.07 7.89
N ARG A 510 -29.16 1.68 9.05
CA ARG A 510 -27.75 1.85 9.39
C ARG A 510 -26.77 1.20 8.44
N VAL A 511 -27.21 0.17 7.74
CA VAL A 511 -26.37 -0.55 6.78
C VAL A 511 -26.72 -0.15 5.35
N LEU A 512 -28.01 -0.13 5.03
CA LEU A 512 -28.46 -0.01 3.64
C LEU A 512 -28.34 1.42 3.09
N LEU A 513 -28.52 2.45 3.91
CA LEU A 513 -28.42 3.84 3.43
C LEU A 513 -26.97 4.25 3.10
N PRO A 514 -25.95 3.95 3.94
CA PRO A 514 -24.55 4.15 3.57
C PRO A 514 -24.10 3.26 2.40
N MET A 515 -24.58 2.01 2.33
CA MET A 515 -24.31 1.11 1.20
C MET A 515 -24.83 1.72 -0.11
N LEU A 516 -26.07 2.22 -0.14
CA LEU A 516 -26.63 2.90 -1.32
C LEU A 516 -25.83 4.16 -1.69
N ALA A 517 -25.41 4.96 -0.70
CA ALA A 517 -24.60 6.15 -0.97
C ALA A 517 -23.26 5.80 -1.65
N LEU A 518 -22.64 4.67 -1.27
CA LEU A 518 -21.44 4.15 -1.92
C LEU A 518 -21.72 3.71 -3.37
N GLU A 519 -22.86 3.06 -3.63
CA GLU A 519 -23.25 2.67 -4.99
C GLU A 519 -23.54 3.87 -5.89
N LEU A 520 -24.24 4.89 -5.39
CA LEU A 520 -24.49 6.14 -6.12
C LEU A 520 -23.17 6.87 -6.43
N ARG A 521 -22.17 6.77 -5.56
CA ARG A 521 -20.82 7.27 -5.83
C ARG A 521 -20.12 6.47 -6.94
N PHE A 522 -20.25 5.14 -6.99
CA PHE A 522 -19.76 4.35 -8.13
C PHE A 522 -20.37 4.82 -9.47
N LYS A 523 -21.67 5.14 -9.45
CA LYS A 523 -22.42 5.68 -10.59
C LYS A 523 -22.15 7.17 -10.86
N ARG A 524 -21.24 7.82 -10.11
CA ARG A 524 -20.90 9.26 -10.19
C ARG A 524 -22.09 10.20 -9.96
N GLN A 525 -23.11 9.75 -9.22
CA GLN A 525 -24.29 10.53 -8.86
C GLN A 525 -24.14 11.23 -7.50
N LEU A 526 -23.20 10.76 -6.66
CA LEU A 526 -22.78 11.39 -5.42
C LEU A 526 -21.26 11.53 -5.37
N THR A 527 -20.77 12.56 -4.69
CA THR A 527 -19.35 12.75 -4.35
C THR A 527 -18.95 11.93 -3.13
N GLU A 528 -17.64 11.71 -2.94
CA GLU A 528 -17.11 11.03 -1.76
C GLU A 528 -17.49 11.76 -0.46
N THR A 529 -17.52 13.10 -0.49
CA THR A 529 -17.93 13.91 0.67
C THR A 529 -19.42 13.70 1.00
N ALA A 530 -20.29 13.70 -0.01
CA ALA A 530 -21.71 13.42 0.18
C ALA A 530 -21.95 12.02 0.75
N ARG A 531 -21.21 11.01 0.27
CA ARG A 531 -21.23 9.64 0.82
C ARG A 531 -20.85 9.61 2.31
N LEU A 532 -19.77 10.29 2.68
CA LEU A 532 -19.30 10.38 4.07
C LEU A 532 -20.31 11.11 4.97
N TYR A 533 -21.02 12.12 4.46
CA TYR A 533 -22.06 12.82 5.22
C TYR A 533 -23.24 11.88 5.53
N VAL A 534 -23.69 11.11 4.55
CA VAL A 534 -24.77 10.12 4.75
C VAL A 534 -24.33 9.04 5.76
N GLU A 535 -23.11 8.51 5.64
CA GLU A 535 -22.57 7.53 6.58
C GLU A 535 -22.51 8.09 8.02
N ALA A 536 -21.99 9.31 8.19
CA ALA A 536 -21.80 9.93 9.50
C ALA A 536 -23.12 10.18 10.24
N VAL A 537 -24.15 10.67 9.55
CA VAL A 537 -25.48 10.93 10.14
C VAL A 537 -26.13 9.65 10.66
N VAL A 538 -25.98 8.55 9.91
CA VAL A 538 -26.68 7.30 10.22
C VAL A 538 -25.93 6.49 11.28
N THR A 539 -24.60 6.57 11.32
CA THR A 539 -23.78 5.80 12.27
C THR A 539 -23.65 6.43 13.65
N GLN A 540 -23.77 7.76 13.77
CA GLN A 540 -23.53 8.49 15.02
C GLN A 540 -24.77 9.31 15.44
N ASP A 541 -25.91 8.65 15.65
CA ASP A 541 -27.24 9.26 15.87
C ASP A 541 -27.35 10.41 16.92
N ASN A 542 -26.34 10.68 17.77
CA ASN A 542 -26.44 11.59 18.92
C ASN A 542 -25.25 12.58 19.12
N GLY A 543 -24.46 12.91 18.10
CA GLY A 543 -23.23 13.73 18.25
C GLY A 543 -23.07 14.88 17.26
N VAL A 544 -22.18 15.84 17.56
CA VAL A 544 -21.72 16.84 16.58
C VAL A 544 -20.87 16.11 15.54
N HIS A 545 -21.45 15.86 14.37
CA HIS A 545 -20.81 15.17 13.27
C HIS A 545 -19.75 16.09 12.64
N GLN A 546 -18.46 15.80 12.84
CA GLN A 546 -17.40 16.47 12.09
C GLN A 546 -16.86 15.56 11.00
N VAL A 547 -17.06 15.94 9.74
CA VAL A 547 -16.48 15.27 8.58
C VAL A 547 -15.57 16.27 7.87
N ARG A 548 -14.29 15.94 7.72
CA ARG A 548 -13.27 16.83 7.13
C ARG A 548 -13.22 18.24 7.75
N GLY A 549 -13.48 18.34 9.07
CA GLY A 549 -13.46 19.60 9.82
C GLY A 549 -14.73 20.45 9.71
N GLN A 550 -15.76 20.01 8.98
CA GLN A 550 -17.06 20.70 8.90
C GLN A 550 -18.07 20.08 9.86
N SER A 551 -18.83 20.91 10.58
CA SER A 551 -19.94 20.46 11.41
C SER A 551 -21.17 20.18 10.54
N LEU A 552 -21.60 18.92 10.54
CA LEU A 552 -22.68 18.38 9.74
C LEU A 552 -23.99 18.39 10.54
N VAL A 553 -25.09 18.76 9.88
CA VAL A 553 -26.42 18.85 10.47
C VAL A 553 -27.45 18.25 9.52
N VAL A 554 -28.58 17.82 10.08
CA VAL A 554 -29.75 17.37 9.31
C VAL A 554 -30.85 18.39 9.49
N ARG A 555 -31.53 18.74 8.40
CA ARG A 555 -32.67 19.68 8.40
C ARG A 555 -33.89 19.03 7.78
N PRO A 556 -35.07 19.06 8.43
CA PRO A 556 -36.31 18.75 7.74
C PRO A 556 -36.51 19.72 6.58
N LEU A 557 -36.92 19.24 5.40
CA LEU A 557 -37.21 20.14 4.28
C LEU A 557 -38.51 20.91 4.58
N ALA A 558 -38.44 22.22 4.69
CA ALA A 558 -39.61 23.08 4.90
C ALA A 558 -39.44 24.44 4.22
N PHE A 559 -40.56 25.10 3.91
CA PHE A 559 -40.59 26.38 3.20
C PHE A 559 -41.23 27.48 4.04
N LEU A 560 -40.72 28.69 3.89
CA LEU A 560 -41.29 29.90 4.44
C LEU A 560 -41.88 30.71 3.28
N ALA A 561 -43.20 30.82 3.23
CA ALA A 561 -43.90 31.58 2.19
C ALA A 561 -43.66 33.10 2.29
N GLN A 562 -43.36 33.60 3.49
CA GLN A 562 -42.94 34.97 3.77
C GLN A 562 -41.91 34.96 4.91
N PRO A 563 -41.08 36.01 5.06
CA PRO A 563 -40.20 36.15 6.22
C PRO A 563 -41.01 36.03 7.53
N GLN A 564 -40.59 35.16 8.45
CA GLN A 564 -41.26 34.86 9.73
C GLN A 564 -42.62 34.12 9.63
N ALA A 565 -43.01 33.62 8.45
CA ALA A 565 -44.15 32.72 8.33
C ALA A 565 -43.90 31.40 9.07
N THR A 566 -44.97 30.66 9.38
CA THR A 566 -44.83 29.29 9.85
C THR A 566 -44.20 28.43 8.75
N ALA A 567 -43.20 27.63 9.10
CA ALA A 567 -42.54 26.73 8.15
C ALA A 567 -43.51 25.64 7.67
N ASP A 568 -43.78 25.63 6.37
CA ASP A 568 -44.58 24.62 5.69
C ASP A 568 -43.68 23.43 5.38
N ARG A 569 -43.74 22.42 6.25
CA ARG A 569 -42.89 21.22 6.19
C ARG A 569 -43.31 20.30 5.06
N VAL A 570 -42.33 19.85 4.28
CA VAL A 570 -42.47 18.75 3.33
C VAL A 570 -42.34 17.44 4.10
N ARG A 571 -43.36 16.61 4.04
CA ARG A 571 -43.37 15.31 4.71
C ARG A 571 -42.24 14.43 4.14
N THR A 572 -41.68 13.58 4.99
CA THR A 572 -40.60 12.60 4.73
C THR A 572 -39.25 13.11 4.22
N MET A 573 -39.11 14.35 3.77
CA MET A 573 -37.85 14.83 3.18
C MET A 573 -36.92 15.51 4.17
N PHE A 574 -35.62 15.24 4.03
CA PHE A 574 -34.56 15.80 4.88
C PHE A 574 -33.36 16.22 4.03
N VAL A 575 -32.62 17.22 4.49
CA VAL A 575 -31.37 17.68 3.89
C VAL A 575 -30.22 17.42 4.85
N ILE A 576 -29.21 16.70 4.37
CA ILE A 576 -27.99 16.34 5.11
C ILE A 576 -26.84 17.17 4.54
N GLY A 577 -26.19 18.01 5.34
CA GLY A 577 -25.09 18.83 4.86
C GLY A 577 -24.48 19.72 5.95
N PRO A 578 -23.47 20.53 5.62
CA PRO A 578 -22.81 21.37 6.60
C PRO A 578 -23.78 22.38 7.24
N ARG A 579 -23.44 22.84 8.43
CA ARG A 579 -24.18 23.92 9.12
C ARG A 579 -24.20 25.21 8.30
N ALA A 580 -23.11 25.51 7.58
CA ALA A 580 -23.05 26.59 6.61
C ALA A 580 -23.96 26.28 5.40
N THR A 581 -24.80 27.23 5.02
CA THR A 581 -25.85 27.06 4.00
C THR A 581 -25.38 27.33 2.57
N ASP A 582 -24.29 28.06 2.43
CA ASP A 582 -23.58 28.41 1.21
C ASP A 582 -22.50 27.38 0.81
N GLN A 583 -22.20 26.43 1.69
CA GLN A 583 -21.24 25.35 1.45
C GLN A 583 -21.94 24.04 1.12
N GLY A 584 -21.30 23.24 0.27
CA GLY A 584 -21.76 21.92 -0.14
C GLY A 584 -20.78 20.81 0.21
N PRO A 585 -21.18 19.55 0.01
CA PRO A 585 -22.46 19.15 -0.59
C PRO A 585 -23.64 19.16 0.39
N GLN A 586 -24.82 19.54 -0.11
CA GLN A 586 -26.12 19.38 0.55
C GLN A 586 -26.84 18.18 -0.10
N VAL A 587 -27.05 17.11 0.66
CA VAL A 587 -27.65 15.87 0.19
C VAL A 587 -29.13 15.83 0.58
N LEU A 588 -30.01 15.93 -0.40
CA LEU A 588 -31.44 15.78 -0.23
C LEU A 588 -31.81 14.30 -0.16
N CYS A 589 -32.35 13.87 0.97
CA CYS A 589 -32.95 12.56 1.19
C CYS A 589 -34.46 12.63 0.98
N ARG A 590 -34.98 11.85 0.01
CA ARG A 590 -36.39 11.81 -0.38
C ARG A 590 -36.96 10.39 -0.31
N PRO A 591 -37.27 9.90 0.91
CA PRO A 591 -37.99 8.65 1.08
C PRO A 591 -39.27 8.63 0.25
N GLY A 592 -39.48 7.57 -0.54
CA GLY A 592 -40.62 7.44 -1.44
C GLY A 592 -40.31 7.80 -2.90
N SER A 593 -39.26 8.57 -3.18
CA SER A 593 -38.92 8.94 -4.57
C SER A 593 -38.09 7.87 -5.29
N ASP A 594 -38.21 7.80 -6.63
CA ASP A 594 -37.34 7.02 -7.53
C ASP A 594 -35.84 7.27 -7.30
N VAL A 595 -35.49 8.49 -6.87
CA VAL A 595 -34.12 8.89 -6.54
C VAL A 595 -34.07 9.32 -5.07
N LEU A 596 -33.68 8.39 -4.20
CA LEU A 596 -33.66 8.57 -2.74
C LEU A 596 -32.68 9.66 -2.29
N LEU A 597 -31.47 9.70 -2.86
CA LEU A 597 -30.41 10.64 -2.49
C LEU A 597 -30.03 11.48 -3.70
N ARG A 598 -29.98 12.81 -3.52
CA ARG A 598 -29.53 13.74 -4.56
C ARG A 598 -28.66 14.84 -3.96
N GLU A 599 -27.51 15.08 -4.57
CA GLU A 599 -26.55 16.10 -4.12
C GLU A 599 -26.74 17.45 -4.80
N PHE A 600 -26.50 18.52 -4.04
CA PHE A 600 -26.48 19.91 -4.48
C PHE A 600 -25.27 20.64 -3.89
N SER A 601 -24.75 21.66 -4.57
CA SER A 601 -23.61 22.45 -4.10
C SER A 601 -23.92 23.42 -2.95
N SER A 602 -25.18 23.83 -2.79
CA SER A 602 -25.63 24.70 -1.70
C SER A 602 -27.13 24.56 -1.45
N LEU A 603 -27.65 25.14 -0.36
CA LEU A 603 -29.10 25.20 -0.14
C LEU A 603 -29.81 26.08 -1.18
N ASN A 604 -29.12 27.09 -1.71
CA ASN A 604 -29.67 27.95 -2.76
C ASN A 604 -29.83 27.19 -4.10
N ASP A 605 -28.86 26.33 -4.44
CA ASP A 605 -28.95 25.48 -5.64
C ASP A 605 -30.08 24.45 -5.51
N LEU A 606 -30.27 23.90 -4.30
CA LEU A 606 -31.42 23.05 -3.99
C LEU A 606 -32.74 23.79 -4.21
N LEU A 607 -32.90 25.00 -3.66
CA LEU A 607 -34.11 25.80 -3.84
C LEU A 607 -34.35 26.12 -5.32
N THR A 608 -33.31 26.50 -6.04
CA THR A 608 -33.37 26.78 -7.48
C THR A 608 -33.83 25.55 -8.27
N ALA A 609 -33.34 24.36 -7.91
CA ALA A 609 -33.76 23.11 -8.53
C ALA A 609 -35.22 22.74 -8.23
N ILE A 610 -35.75 23.10 -7.05
CA ILE A 610 -37.16 22.91 -6.68
C ILE A 610 -38.08 23.92 -7.40
N GLN A 611 -37.59 25.14 -7.64
CA GLN A 611 -38.33 26.16 -8.39
C GLN A 611 -38.46 25.83 -9.88
N ALA A 612 -37.57 25.00 -10.43
CA ALA A 612 -37.63 24.55 -11.82
C ALA A 612 -38.75 23.50 -12.01
N PRO A 613 -39.66 23.67 -13.00
CA PRO A 613 -40.67 22.68 -13.30
C PRO A 613 -40.05 21.31 -13.63
N GLY A 614 -40.55 20.25 -12.99
CA GLY A 614 -40.07 18.88 -13.24
C GLY A 614 -40.39 17.92 -12.09
N ALA A 615 -39.83 16.70 -12.17
CA ALA A 615 -40.10 15.63 -11.21
C ALA A 615 -39.72 15.97 -9.76
N LEU A 616 -38.66 16.77 -9.55
CA LEU A 616 -38.26 17.21 -8.21
C LEU A 616 -39.31 18.15 -7.59
N GLN A 617 -39.76 19.16 -8.33
CA GLN A 617 -40.79 20.09 -7.88
C GLN A 617 -42.09 19.34 -7.56
N GLN A 618 -42.52 18.44 -8.45
CA GLN A 618 -43.73 17.66 -8.26
C GLN A 618 -43.65 16.80 -6.99
N SER A 619 -42.53 16.11 -6.79
CA SER A 619 -42.28 15.30 -5.58
C SER A 619 -42.34 16.14 -4.30
N VAL A 620 -41.83 17.37 -4.31
CA VAL A 620 -41.91 18.28 -3.16
C VAL A 620 -43.35 18.75 -2.91
N LEU A 621 -44.09 19.13 -3.96
CA LEU A 621 -45.49 19.54 -3.86
C LEU A 621 -46.39 18.43 -3.34
N ASP A 622 -46.12 17.18 -3.72
CA ASP A 622 -46.87 16.01 -3.25
C ASP A 622 -46.57 15.68 -1.78
N GLY A 623 -45.39 16.07 -1.27
CA GLY A 623 -45.03 15.94 0.14
C GLY A 623 -45.58 17.05 1.04
N LEU A 624 -46.08 18.16 0.48
CA LEU A 624 -46.70 19.23 1.27
C LEU A 624 -48.11 18.86 1.72
N ASP A 625 -48.55 19.45 2.82
CA ASP A 625 -49.94 19.34 3.25
C ASP A 625 -50.90 19.85 2.15
N SER A 626 -52.02 19.17 1.94
CA SER A 626 -52.98 19.52 0.88
C SER A 626 -53.54 20.94 1.03
N THR A 627 -53.58 21.47 2.26
CA THR A 627 -53.99 22.84 2.55
C THR A 627 -52.93 23.88 2.19
N ARG A 628 -51.65 23.47 2.15
CA ARG A 628 -50.49 24.35 1.88
C ARG A 628 -50.01 24.29 0.44
N ARG A 629 -50.18 23.14 -0.23
CA ARG A 629 -49.79 22.94 -1.64
C ARG A 629 -50.22 24.08 -2.58
N PRO A 630 -51.45 24.63 -2.53
CA PRO A 630 -51.87 25.72 -3.43
C PRO A 630 -51.02 26.99 -3.33
N ILE A 631 -50.31 27.21 -2.22
CA ILE A 631 -49.41 28.35 -2.00
C ILE A 631 -48.19 28.26 -2.93
N TYR A 632 -47.71 27.04 -3.19
CA TYR A 632 -46.43 26.78 -3.86
C TYR A 632 -46.58 26.22 -5.29
N ASP A 633 -47.74 25.66 -5.61
CA ASP A 633 -48.06 25.10 -6.93
C ASP A 633 -48.11 26.19 -8.02
N GLN A 634 -48.04 25.83 -9.29
CA GLN A 634 -48.16 26.73 -10.45
C GLN A 634 -47.24 27.97 -10.43
N GLY A 635 -46.00 27.82 -9.96
CA GLY A 635 -45.03 28.92 -9.87
C GLY A 635 -44.94 29.56 -8.48
N GLY A 636 -45.74 29.10 -7.51
CA GLY A 636 -45.78 29.61 -6.14
C GLY A 636 -44.47 29.50 -5.34
N PHE A 637 -43.48 28.68 -5.74
CA PHE A 637 -42.15 28.74 -5.13
C PHE A 637 -41.38 30.04 -5.43
N LYS A 638 -41.68 30.68 -6.57
CA LYS A 638 -41.11 31.98 -6.95
C LYS A 638 -41.98 33.14 -6.50
N GLU A 639 -43.29 32.97 -6.55
CA GLU A 639 -44.29 33.96 -6.13
C GLU A 639 -45.39 33.29 -5.31
N PRO A 640 -45.18 33.06 -3.99
CA PRO A 640 -46.13 32.33 -3.14
C PRO A 640 -47.55 32.89 -3.21
N HIS A 641 -48.56 32.04 -3.41
CA HIS A 641 -49.97 32.43 -3.51
C HIS A 641 -50.61 32.71 -2.13
N VAL A 642 -50.00 33.62 -1.37
CA VAL A 642 -50.39 34.00 0.01
C VAL A 642 -51.43 35.12 0.07
N ILE A 643 -51.65 35.82 -1.05
CA ILE A 643 -52.56 36.98 -1.10
C ILE A 643 -53.91 36.55 -1.67
N ARG A 644 -54.99 36.72 -0.88
CA ARG A 644 -56.38 36.61 -1.35
C ARG A 644 -56.88 38.00 -1.74
N VAL A 645 -57.08 38.25 -3.03
CA VAL A 645 -57.76 39.47 -3.49
C VAL A 645 -59.23 39.38 -3.10
N THR A 646 -59.69 40.26 -2.21
CA THR A 646 -61.12 40.41 -1.94
C THR A 646 -61.71 41.46 -2.88
N PRO A 647 -62.99 41.36 -3.29
CA PRO A 647 -63.59 42.31 -4.23
C PRO A 647 -63.67 43.77 -3.74
N LEU A 648 -63.27 44.05 -2.49
CA LEU A 648 -63.27 45.38 -1.89
C LEU A 648 -61.91 46.09 -1.93
N ASP A 649 -60.83 45.43 -2.31
CA ASP A 649 -59.49 46.03 -2.32
C ASP A 649 -59.26 46.80 -3.63
N MET A 650 -59.11 48.14 -3.51
CA MET A 650 -58.88 49.06 -4.63
C MET A 650 -57.39 49.21 -5.01
N ASP A 651 -56.49 48.62 -4.23
CA ASP A 651 -55.03 48.64 -4.47
C ASP A 651 -54.55 47.28 -4.99
N LEU A 652 -53.66 47.30 -6.00
CA LEU A 652 -52.99 46.09 -6.49
C LEU A 652 -52.10 45.51 -5.39
N PRO A 653 -52.24 44.21 -5.05
CA PRO A 653 -51.39 43.61 -4.03
C PRO A 653 -49.93 43.57 -4.48
N ALA A 654 -49.01 43.79 -3.54
CA ALA A 654 -47.57 43.68 -3.78
C ALA A 654 -47.19 42.24 -4.19
N ILE A 655 -46.29 42.10 -5.16
CA ILE A 655 -45.76 40.78 -5.56
C ILE A 655 -44.99 40.20 -4.36
N PRO A 656 -45.38 39.01 -3.85
CA PRO A 656 -44.72 38.41 -2.71
C PRO A 656 -43.28 38.01 -3.06
N ALA A 657 -42.38 38.13 -2.09
CA ALA A 657 -41.00 37.67 -2.25
C ALA A 657 -40.96 36.13 -2.45
N PRO A 658 -39.93 35.59 -3.14
CA PRO A 658 -39.79 34.15 -3.32
C PRO A 658 -39.76 33.38 -2.00
N ALA A 659 -40.29 32.15 -2.03
CA ALA A 659 -40.23 31.25 -0.88
C ALA A 659 -38.76 30.97 -0.52
N SER A 660 -38.47 30.89 0.79
CA SER A 660 -37.15 30.52 1.30
C SER A 660 -37.19 29.18 2.03
N LEU A 661 -36.04 28.50 2.11
CA LEU A 661 -35.91 27.26 2.87
C LEU A 661 -35.78 27.57 4.35
N ASP A 662 -36.49 26.79 5.18
CA ASP A 662 -36.25 26.77 6.62
C ASP A 662 -34.88 26.13 6.93
N ILE A 663 -34.16 26.71 7.88
CA ILE A 663 -32.80 26.28 8.25
C ILE A 663 -32.75 25.58 9.61
N THR A 664 -33.91 25.30 10.21
CA THR A 664 -34.03 24.65 11.52
C THR A 664 -33.36 23.26 11.51
N GLU A 665 -32.46 23.05 12.46
CA GLU A 665 -31.76 21.77 12.65
C GLU A 665 -32.68 20.74 13.31
N LEU A 666 -32.60 19.49 12.87
CA LEU A 666 -33.33 18.37 13.45
C LEU A 666 -32.88 18.15 14.89
N SER A 667 -33.84 18.11 15.82
CA SER A 667 -33.60 17.76 17.22
C SER A 667 -33.77 16.25 17.42
N GLY A 668 -32.66 15.53 17.68
CA GLY A 668 -32.66 14.09 17.94
C GLY A 668 -32.08 13.22 16.82
N ALA A 669 -32.19 11.90 16.97
CA ALA A 669 -31.64 10.91 16.05
C ALA A 669 -32.31 10.96 14.67
N PHE A 670 -31.51 10.95 13.61
CA PHE A 670 -32.00 10.96 12.23
C PHE A 670 -32.85 9.73 11.93
N GLY A 671 -32.42 8.54 12.38
CA GLY A 671 -33.17 7.30 12.17
C GLY A 671 -34.58 7.33 12.75
N ALA A 672 -34.74 7.85 13.97
CA ALA A 672 -36.03 7.97 14.64
C ALA A 672 -36.95 9.00 13.95
N ALA A 673 -36.40 10.14 13.52
CA ALA A 673 -37.16 11.16 12.79
C ALA A 673 -37.61 10.64 11.42
N LEU A 674 -36.76 9.89 10.73
CA LEU A 674 -37.07 9.26 9.45
C LEU A 674 -38.12 8.16 9.61
N PHE A 675 -38.03 7.33 10.65
CA PHE A 675 -39.04 6.32 10.99
C PHE A 675 -40.40 6.98 11.22
N ALA A 676 -40.47 7.99 12.09
CA ALA A 676 -41.72 8.68 12.40
C ALA A 676 -42.36 9.30 11.14
N ALA A 677 -41.55 9.96 10.30
CA ALA A 677 -42.03 10.53 9.06
C ALA A 677 -42.52 9.45 8.07
N THR A 678 -41.85 8.29 8.02
CA THR A 678 -42.23 7.16 7.15
C THR A 678 -43.54 6.53 7.59
N VAL A 679 -43.74 6.33 8.91
CA VAL A 679 -44.99 5.80 9.48
C VAL A 679 -46.16 6.75 9.19
N GLU A 680 -45.95 8.05 9.38
CA GLU A 680 -46.97 9.06 9.09
C GLU A 680 -47.35 9.06 7.61
N ALA A 681 -46.37 9.02 6.71
CA ALA A 681 -46.63 8.94 5.27
C ALA A 681 -47.40 7.67 4.89
N LEU A 682 -47.08 6.51 5.46
CA LEU A 682 -47.77 5.27 5.17
C LEU A 682 -49.23 5.25 5.66
N ILE A 683 -49.52 5.84 6.83
CA ILE A 683 -50.89 5.98 7.32
C ILE A 683 -51.69 6.92 6.41
N ILE A 684 -51.14 8.09 6.09
CA ILE A 684 -51.80 9.07 5.20
C ILE A 684 -52.03 8.46 3.82
N GLN A 685 -51.07 7.68 3.31
CA GLN A 685 -51.21 6.96 2.05
C GLN A 685 -52.35 5.95 2.13
N ALA A 686 -52.41 5.12 3.18
CA ALA A 686 -53.50 4.17 3.38
C ALA A 686 -54.88 4.86 3.43
N GLU A 687 -54.96 6.06 4.01
CA GLU A 687 -56.20 6.86 4.04
C GLU A 687 -56.56 7.48 2.69
N ALA A 688 -55.58 7.92 1.89
CA ALA A 688 -55.86 8.50 0.58
C ALA A 688 -56.46 7.47 -0.39
N VAL A 689 -56.02 6.21 -0.28
CA VAL A 689 -56.52 5.05 -1.03
C VAL A 689 -57.98 4.75 -0.66
N ALA A 690 -58.36 5.02 0.58
CA ALA A 690 -59.68 4.74 1.11
C ALA A 690 -60.79 5.67 0.60
N VAL A 691 -60.50 6.87 0.09
CA VAL A 691 -61.51 7.94 0.01
C VAL A 691 -61.85 8.41 -1.43
N SER A 692 -61.12 8.04 -2.49
CA SER A 692 -61.20 8.77 -3.78
C SER A 692 -61.36 7.94 -5.08
N ASP A 693 -62.36 8.33 -5.87
CA ASP A 693 -62.76 7.89 -7.22
C ASP A 693 -61.77 8.20 -8.39
N ALA A 694 -60.50 8.52 -8.09
CA ALA A 694 -59.55 8.98 -9.11
C ALA A 694 -58.55 7.87 -9.47
N GLU A 695 -58.90 7.11 -10.52
CA GLU A 695 -58.06 6.04 -11.09
C GLU A 695 -56.64 6.54 -11.49
N ASP A 696 -56.51 7.84 -11.82
CA ASP A 696 -55.24 8.50 -12.13
C ASP A 696 -54.38 8.90 -10.92
N ARG A 697 -54.94 9.03 -9.72
CA ARG A 697 -54.14 9.31 -8.51
C ARG A 697 -53.50 8.03 -7.99
N TRP A 698 -54.22 6.92 -8.02
CA TRP A 698 -53.70 5.60 -7.65
C TRP A 698 -52.48 5.18 -8.48
N ASN A 699 -52.55 5.30 -9.82
CA ASN A 699 -51.43 4.96 -10.70
C ASN A 699 -50.23 5.91 -10.56
N ARG A 700 -50.45 7.20 -10.26
CA ARG A 700 -49.36 8.17 -10.02
C ARG A 700 -48.73 8.07 -8.63
N PHE A 701 -49.43 7.51 -7.65
CA PHE A 701 -48.96 7.42 -6.25
C PHE A 701 -48.46 6.04 -5.84
N ALA A 702 -48.93 4.96 -6.48
CA ALA A 702 -48.37 3.62 -6.31
C ALA A 702 -46.85 3.59 -6.61
N ASP A 703 -46.37 4.50 -7.45
CA ASP A 703 -44.95 4.65 -7.80
C ASP A 703 -44.15 5.47 -6.76
N LEU A 704 -44.78 6.37 -5.98
CA LEU A 704 -44.10 7.35 -5.10
C LEU A 704 -44.05 6.97 -3.60
N GLY A 705 -44.76 5.93 -3.16
CA GLY A 705 -44.87 5.58 -1.73
C GLY A 705 -43.97 4.43 -1.29
N TRP A 706 -43.56 3.55 -2.22
CA TRP A 706 -42.99 2.24 -1.90
C TRP A 706 -41.46 2.18 -1.91
N ALA A 707 -40.77 3.25 -2.29
CA ALA A 707 -39.33 3.25 -2.48
C ALA A 707 -38.49 3.03 -1.18
N LEU A 708 -38.80 3.72 -0.08
CA LEU A 708 -38.10 3.47 1.20
C LEU A 708 -38.51 2.12 1.81
N PHE A 709 -39.78 1.72 1.61
CA PHE A 709 -40.26 0.38 1.98
C PHE A 709 -39.47 -0.70 1.25
N ASN A 710 -39.21 -0.56 -0.05
CA ASN A 710 -38.46 -1.55 -0.83
C ASN A 710 -36.99 -1.65 -0.42
N LEU A 711 -36.38 -0.55 0.05
CA LEU A 711 -35.02 -0.60 0.60
C LEU A 711 -34.98 -1.44 1.89
N LEU A 712 -35.96 -1.28 2.79
CA LEU A 712 -35.97 -1.92 4.11
C LEU A 712 -36.76 -3.23 4.16
N ALA A 713 -37.49 -3.59 3.12
CA ALA A 713 -38.15 -4.87 2.92
C ALA A 713 -37.34 -5.71 1.91
N PRO A 714 -36.45 -6.61 2.39
CA PRO A 714 -35.54 -7.36 1.53
C PRO A 714 -36.18 -8.35 0.52
N PHE A 715 -37.51 -8.37 0.42
CA PHE A 715 -38.32 -9.22 -0.46
C PHE A 715 -39.25 -8.44 -1.38
N ALA A 716 -39.22 -7.10 -1.36
CA ALA A 716 -40.16 -6.32 -2.14
C ALA A 716 -39.85 -6.39 -3.64
N THR A 717 -40.75 -7.00 -4.41
CA THR A 717 -40.78 -6.98 -5.86
C THR A 717 -41.28 -5.60 -6.33
N GLY A 718 -40.38 -4.68 -6.67
CA GLY A 718 -40.76 -3.33 -7.11
C GLY A 718 -39.71 -2.64 -8.01
N PRO A 719 -40.05 -1.48 -8.60
CA PRO A 719 -39.24 -0.77 -9.62
C PRO A 719 -37.86 -0.27 -9.13
N LEU A 720 -37.60 -0.29 -7.82
CA LEU A 720 -36.26 -0.01 -7.27
C LEU A 720 -35.27 -1.19 -7.35
N ALA A 721 -35.70 -2.37 -7.82
CA ALA A 721 -34.83 -3.53 -8.03
C ALA A 721 -33.61 -3.23 -8.93
N GLU A 722 -33.67 -2.17 -9.74
CA GLU A 722 -32.58 -1.78 -10.64
C GLU A 722 -31.48 -0.92 -9.98
N VAL A 723 -31.72 -0.32 -8.80
CA VAL A 723 -30.83 0.71 -8.25
C VAL A 723 -29.77 0.13 -7.30
N GLY A 724 -30.07 -0.97 -6.60
CA GLY A 724 -29.20 -1.61 -5.60
C GLY A 724 -28.42 -2.83 -6.12
N LEU A 725 -27.09 -2.79 -6.17
CA LEU A 725 -26.25 -3.91 -6.63
C LEU A 725 -26.53 -5.19 -5.85
N LEU A 726 -26.77 -5.10 -4.53
CA LEU A 726 -27.14 -6.27 -3.71
C LEU A 726 -28.53 -6.80 -4.01
N VAL A 727 -29.48 -5.92 -4.36
CA VAL A 727 -30.86 -6.30 -4.70
C VAL A 727 -30.88 -7.09 -6.01
N GLN A 728 -30.07 -6.69 -6.99
CA GLN A 728 -29.88 -7.43 -8.25
C GLN A 728 -29.38 -8.86 -8.02
N LEU A 729 -28.58 -9.08 -6.97
CA LEU A 729 -28.01 -10.39 -6.62
C LEU A 729 -28.89 -11.23 -5.70
N MET A 730 -29.91 -10.64 -5.08
CA MET A 730 -30.62 -11.23 -3.95
C MET A 730 -31.27 -12.58 -4.28
N SER A 731 -31.89 -12.71 -5.45
CA SER A 731 -32.53 -13.95 -5.92
C SER A 731 -31.50 -15.04 -6.20
N SER A 732 -30.39 -14.68 -6.86
CA SER A 732 -29.28 -15.59 -7.12
C SER A 732 -28.61 -16.06 -5.84
N LEU A 733 -28.37 -15.17 -4.88
CA LEU A 733 -27.75 -15.49 -3.59
C LEU A 733 -28.63 -16.42 -2.75
N LYS A 734 -29.95 -16.21 -2.73
CA LYS A 734 -30.88 -17.12 -2.01
C LYS A 734 -30.83 -18.54 -2.55
N ALA A 735 -30.59 -18.73 -3.85
CA ALA A 735 -30.43 -20.07 -4.42
C ALA A 735 -29.17 -20.80 -3.93
N PHE A 736 -28.19 -20.11 -3.32
CA PHE A 736 -27.02 -20.72 -2.68
C PHE A 736 -27.25 -21.09 -1.21
N ALA A 737 -28.34 -20.63 -0.60
CA ALA A 737 -28.72 -21.02 0.76
C ALA A 737 -29.43 -22.39 0.71
N ASP A 738 -29.19 -23.24 1.71
CA ASP A 738 -29.87 -24.55 1.79
C ASP A 738 -31.37 -24.34 2.05
N PRO A 739 -32.27 -24.73 1.11
CA PRO A 739 -33.70 -24.54 1.28
C PRO A 739 -34.30 -25.41 2.40
N ASN A 740 -33.58 -26.44 2.87
CA ASN A 740 -34.03 -27.35 3.91
C ASN A 740 -33.38 -27.05 5.28
N ALA A 741 -32.61 -25.98 5.42
CA ALA A 741 -31.99 -25.61 6.68
C ALA A 741 -33.06 -25.35 7.76
N SER A 742 -32.79 -25.79 9.00
CA SER A 742 -33.64 -25.51 10.16
C SER A 742 -33.77 -24.00 10.42
N GLU A 743 -32.74 -23.24 10.08
CA GLU A 743 -32.68 -21.78 10.17
C GLU A 743 -32.33 -21.15 8.81
N PRO A 744 -33.31 -20.93 7.92
CA PRO A 744 -33.07 -20.48 6.55
C PRO A 744 -32.40 -19.10 6.47
N TRP A 745 -32.67 -18.21 7.42
CA TRP A 745 -32.04 -16.88 7.47
C TRP A 745 -30.60 -16.90 7.97
N ALA A 746 -30.24 -17.86 8.83
CA ALA A 746 -28.85 -18.07 9.20
C ALA A 746 -28.05 -18.60 8.00
N ALA A 747 -28.61 -19.58 7.26
CA ALA A 747 -28.02 -20.08 6.02
C ALA A 747 -27.88 -19.00 4.94
N PHE A 748 -28.85 -18.08 4.84
CA PHE A 748 -28.73 -16.94 3.93
C PHE A 748 -27.66 -15.93 4.36
N ALA A 749 -27.55 -15.65 5.66
CA ALA A 749 -26.48 -14.82 6.20
C ALA A 749 -25.09 -15.42 5.89
N ASP A 750 -24.94 -16.74 5.92
CA ASP A 750 -23.69 -17.43 5.53
C ASP A 750 -23.31 -17.20 4.07
N VAL A 751 -24.29 -17.18 3.17
CA VAL A 751 -24.07 -16.81 1.77
C VAL A 751 -23.61 -15.35 1.64
N LEU A 752 -24.20 -14.43 2.40
CA LEU A 752 -23.77 -13.02 2.42
C LEU A 752 -22.34 -12.88 2.95
N LEU A 753 -21.97 -13.64 3.97
CA LEU A 753 -20.62 -13.66 4.52
C LEU A 753 -19.62 -14.23 3.51
N SER A 754 -19.97 -15.32 2.81
CA SER A 754 -19.19 -15.83 1.67
C SER A 754 -19.01 -14.76 0.57
N LEU A 755 -20.07 -14.01 0.24
CA LEU A 755 -20.00 -12.91 -0.73
C LEU A 755 -19.06 -11.79 -0.26
N ALA A 756 -19.11 -11.45 1.03
CA ALA A 756 -18.23 -10.44 1.61
C ALA A 756 -16.75 -10.85 1.52
N VAL A 757 -16.44 -12.15 1.63
CA VAL A 757 -15.09 -12.69 1.37
C VAL A 757 -14.70 -12.49 -0.09
N VAL A 758 -15.59 -12.82 -1.04
CA VAL A 758 -15.34 -12.63 -2.49
C VAL A 758 -15.09 -11.16 -2.86
N LEU A 759 -15.79 -10.22 -2.21
CA LEU A 759 -15.64 -8.80 -2.49
C LEU A 759 -14.24 -8.27 -2.10
N VAL A 760 -13.70 -8.74 -0.99
CA VAL A 760 -12.30 -8.42 -0.60
C VAL A 760 -11.31 -9.16 -1.50
N TYR A 761 -11.65 -10.40 -1.87
CA TYR A 761 -10.77 -11.31 -2.61
C TYR A 761 -11.23 -11.51 -4.06
N HIS A 762 -10.85 -10.58 -4.94
CA HIS A 762 -11.09 -10.72 -6.38
C HIS A 762 -9.79 -11.03 -7.13
N ARG A 763 -9.60 -12.30 -7.50
CA ARG A 763 -8.59 -12.71 -8.50
C ARG A 763 -9.17 -12.55 -9.91
N ARG A 764 -8.51 -11.80 -10.79
CA ARG A 764 -8.86 -11.81 -12.23
C ARG A 764 -8.48 -13.20 -12.78
N PRO A 765 -9.39 -13.94 -13.42
CA PRO A 765 -8.99 -15.13 -14.15
C PRO A 765 -8.08 -14.71 -15.30
N PHE A 766 -6.90 -15.33 -15.39
CA PHE A 766 -6.08 -15.23 -16.59
C PHE A 766 -6.84 -15.89 -17.74
N ASN A 767 -6.86 -15.28 -18.92
CA ASN A 767 -7.38 -15.93 -20.12
C ASN A 767 -6.46 -17.14 -20.43
N GLU A 768 -6.88 -18.36 -20.08
CA GLU A 768 -6.28 -19.58 -20.63
C GLU A 768 -6.48 -19.54 -22.16
N PRO A 769 -5.43 -19.68 -22.99
CA PRO A 769 -5.64 -20.08 -24.38
C PRO A 769 -6.30 -21.47 -24.38
N ALA A 770 -7.34 -21.61 -25.19
CA ALA A 770 -8.24 -22.76 -25.23
C ALA A 770 -7.49 -24.11 -25.22
N ARG A 771 -7.94 -24.99 -24.32
CA ARG A 771 -7.40 -26.34 -24.09
C ARG A 771 -7.54 -27.22 -25.33
N THR A 772 -6.43 -27.80 -25.78
CA THR A 772 -6.43 -29.03 -26.59
C THR A 772 -6.12 -30.23 -25.69
N SER A 773 -6.99 -31.24 -25.76
CA SER A 773 -6.88 -32.50 -25.03
C SER A 773 -5.67 -33.32 -25.48
N VAL A 774 -4.79 -33.73 -24.57
CA VAL A 774 -3.86 -34.86 -24.81
C VAL A 774 -3.43 -35.53 -23.47
N PRO A 775 -2.78 -36.71 -23.46
CA PRO A 775 -3.38 -38.00 -23.12
C PRO A 775 -2.85 -38.61 -21.80
N VAL A 776 -3.48 -39.71 -21.36
CA VAL A 776 -3.06 -40.53 -20.21
C VAL A 776 -1.77 -41.29 -20.52
N VAL A 777 -0.76 -41.21 -19.64
CA VAL A 777 0.48 -42.02 -19.65
C VAL A 777 0.69 -42.64 -18.23
N PRO A 778 1.22 -43.88 -18.11
CA PRO A 778 1.10 -44.74 -16.92
C PRO A 778 2.25 -44.58 -15.89
N PRO A 779 2.19 -45.26 -14.72
CA PRO A 779 2.90 -44.86 -13.51
C PRO A 779 4.23 -45.62 -13.30
N ILE A 780 5.32 -44.88 -13.02
CA ILE A 780 6.58 -45.37 -12.41
C ILE A 780 7.22 -44.13 -11.73
N GLY A 781 7.75 -44.12 -10.50
CA GLY A 781 7.96 -45.10 -9.44
C GLY A 781 8.64 -44.40 -8.24
N ASN A 782 8.40 -44.92 -7.04
CA ASN A 782 9.10 -44.69 -5.76
C ASN A 782 9.76 -43.31 -5.53
N ALA A 783 9.04 -42.37 -4.92
CA ALA A 783 9.63 -41.16 -4.35
C ALA A 783 10.30 -41.49 -2.99
N VAL A 784 11.62 -41.61 -3.03
CA VAL A 784 12.51 -41.43 -1.88
C VAL A 784 12.23 -40.04 -1.28
N LEU A 785 12.07 -39.96 0.06
CA LEU A 785 12.18 -38.71 0.81
C LEU A 785 13.48 -38.03 0.40
N LYS A 786 13.43 -37.02 -0.48
CA LYS A 786 14.61 -36.25 -0.83
C LYS A 786 15.09 -35.50 0.42
N ASP A 787 16.35 -35.70 0.77
CA ASP A 787 17.04 -34.92 1.80
C ASP A 787 16.80 -33.41 1.58
N PRO A 788 16.57 -32.64 2.66
CA PRO A 788 16.28 -31.23 2.57
C PRO A 788 17.59 -30.49 2.30
N ALA A 789 17.84 -30.17 1.04
CA ALA A 789 18.88 -29.23 0.66
C ALA A 789 18.33 -28.21 -0.32
N ILE A 790 17.35 -27.41 0.13
CA ILE A 790 17.20 -26.09 -0.48
C ILE A 790 18.32 -25.23 0.12
N LYS A 791 19.42 -25.06 -0.62
CA LYS A 791 20.10 -23.76 -0.59
C LYS A 791 19.08 -22.79 -1.15
N VAL A 792 18.21 -22.26 -0.29
CA VAL A 792 17.39 -21.14 -0.71
C VAL A 792 18.43 -20.07 -1.00
N THR A 793 18.56 -19.68 -2.25
CA THR A 793 19.21 -18.42 -2.63
C THR A 793 18.30 -17.27 -2.18
N SER A 794 17.82 -17.31 -0.93
CA SER A 794 16.87 -16.34 -0.39
C SER A 794 17.62 -15.04 -0.17
N GLN A 795 17.20 -14.04 -0.92
CA GLN A 795 17.60 -12.64 -0.83
C GLN A 795 17.19 -12.03 0.53
N LEU A 796 16.22 -12.63 1.23
CA LEU A 796 15.76 -12.24 2.56
C LEU A 796 16.52 -13.02 3.66
N VAL A 797 17.18 -12.31 4.58
CA VAL A 797 17.77 -12.94 5.77
C VAL A 797 16.71 -13.01 6.86
N PHE A 798 16.18 -14.21 7.07
CA PHE A 798 15.21 -14.50 8.14
C PHE A 798 15.83 -15.26 9.33
N ALA A 799 16.98 -15.91 9.12
CA ALA A 799 17.72 -16.48 10.23
C ALA A 799 18.00 -15.33 11.23
N TRP A 800 17.67 -15.55 12.50
CA TRP A 800 17.85 -14.59 13.60
C TRP A 800 16.79 -13.47 13.72
N THR A 801 15.68 -13.54 12.98
CA THR A 801 14.57 -12.57 13.11
C THR A 801 13.65 -12.92 14.29
N ARG A 802 13.72 -12.13 15.37
CA ARG A 802 12.84 -12.21 16.55
C ARG A 802 12.60 -10.80 17.13
N PRO A 803 11.85 -9.92 16.45
CA PRO A 803 11.35 -8.69 17.07
C PRO A 803 10.56 -9.07 18.32
N ASP A 804 10.94 -8.51 19.47
CA ASP A 804 10.23 -8.63 20.76
C ASP A 804 10.09 -10.04 21.37
N ARG A 805 10.66 -11.08 20.74
CA ARG A 805 10.80 -12.44 21.29
C ARG A 805 12.26 -12.75 21.63
N GLN A 806 12.48 -13.64 22.60
CA GLN A 806 13.81 -14.19 22.86
C GLN A 806 14.20 -15.18 21.75
N PHE A 807 15.50 -15.33 21.49
CA PHE A 807 15.98 -16.41 20.63
C PHE A 807 15.62 -17.76 21.20
N THR A 808 15.28 -18.71 20.33
CA THR A 808 15.05 -20.09 20.77
C THR A 808 16.34 -20.70 21.31
N ALA A 809 16.24 -21.78 22.09
CA ALA A 809 17.42 -22.48 22.59
C ALA A 809 18.37 -22.90 21.44
N SER A 810 17.81 -23.29 20.29
CA SER A 810 18.58 -23.67 19.09
C SER A 810 19.28 -22.49 18.42
N GLU A 811 18.68 -21.30 18.45
CA GLU A 811 19.30 -20.06 17.97
C GLU A 811 20.42 -19.63 18.92
N LEU A 812 20.18 -19.61 20.22
CA LEU A 812 21.20 -19.27 21.22
C LEU A 812 22.43 -20.19 21.10
N VAL A 813 22.24 -21.52 20.96
CA VAL A 813 23.34 -22.47 20.74
C VAL A 813 24.11 -22.16 19.45
N ARG A 814 23.41 -21.77 18.37
CA ARG A 814 24.08 -21.36 17.13
C ARG A 814 24.84 -20.04 17.33
N LEU A 815 24.30 -19.07 18.08
CA LEU A 815 24.92 -17.77 18.33
C LEU A 815 26.17 -17.93 19.19
N GLU A 816 26.13 -18.83 20.17
CA GLU A 816 27.31 -19.23 20.97
C GLU A 816 28.46 -19.69 20.09
N SER A 817 28.19 -20.41 18.99
CA SER A 817 29.24 -20.85 18.06
C SER A 817 29.94 -19.71 17.29
N PHE A 818 29.48 -18.46 17.42
CA PHE A 818 30.12 -17.27 16.88
C PHE A 818 30.85 -16.42 17.93
N LYS A 819 30.62 -16.67 19.23
CA LYS A 819 31.27 -15.91 20.31
C LYS A 819 32.77 -16.20 20.35
N LEU A 820 33.54 -15.15 20.59
CA LEU A 820 34.98 -15.24 20.82
C LEU A 820 35.25 -15.24 22.32
N LEU A 821 36.12 -16.14 22.75
CA LEU A 821 36.66 -16.17 24.11
C LEU A 821 37.84 -15.21 24.17
N LEU A 822 37.54 -13.92 24.41
CA LEU A 822 38.52 -12.86 24.56
C LEU A 822 38.26 -12.13 25.88
N ASP A 823 39.29 -12.05 26.73
CA ASP A 823 39.20 -11.37 28.03
C ASP A 823 39.41 -9.84 27.88
N ASP A 824 40.21 -9.41 26.91
CA ASP A 824 40.52 -8.00 26.60
C ASP A 824 39.98 -7.55 25.24
N SER A 825 39.94 -6.23 25.00
CA SER A 825 39.48 -5.66 23.73
C SER A 825 40.42 -5.98 22.57
N PRO A 826 39.94 -6.58 21.47
CA PRO A 826 40.76 -6.90 20.31
C PRO A 826 41.05 -5.64 19.48
N GLY A 827 42.15 -4.95 19.80
CA GLY A 827 42.67 -3.82 19.03
C GLY A 827 42.07 -2.45 19.39
N SER A 828 42.14 -1.51 18.45
CA SER A 828 41.80 -0.10 18.65
C SER A 828 40.33 0.19 18.34
N LEU A 829 39.69 1.00 19.17
CA LEU A 829 38.31 1.45 18.97
C LEU A 829 38.22 2.51 17.86
N LEU A 830 37.26 2.36 16.96
CA LEU A 830 36.89 3.40 16.00
C LEU A 830 35.99 4.45 16.69
N GLU A 831 36.52 5.66 16.90
CA GLU A 831 35.84 6.71 17.67
C GLU A 831 34.95 7.65 16.83
N SER A 832 35.10 7.64 15.51
CA SER A 832 34.40 8.54 14.58
C SER A 832 34.05 7.82 13.26
N GLY A 833 33.20 8.45 12.45
CA GLY A 833 32.72 7.90 11.19
C GLY A 833 31.58 6.88 11.32
N GLU A 834 31.22 6.27 10.19
CA GLU A 834 30.09 5.33 10.08
C GLU A 834 30.31 4.05 10.91
N TRP A 835 31.56 3.59 10.99
CA TRP A 835 31.96 2.37 11.70
C TRP A 835 32.27 2.58 13.18
N LYS A 836 31.94 3.77 13.73
CA LYS A 836 32.16 4.11 15.13
C LYS A 836 31.57 3.04 16.05
N GLY A 837 32.36 2.61 17.04
CA GLY A 837 32.00 1.54 17.98
C GLY A 837 32.49 0.14 17.59
N LEU A 838 33.04 -0.03 16.38
CA LEU A 838 33.78 -1.26 16.02
C LEU A 838 35.23 -1.17 16.49
N TYR A 839 35.81 -2.33 16.77
CA TYR A 839 37.23 -2.49 17.08
C TYR A 839 37.97 -3.03 15.86
N GLN A 840 39.12 -2.45 15.57
CA GLN A 840 39.97 -2.84 14.46
C GLN A 840 41.32 -3.34 14.97
N HIS A 841 41.69 -4.53 14.51
CA HIS A 841 43.04 -5.08 14.65
C HIS A 841 43.50 -5.55 13.27
N ASP A 842 44.59 -4.98 12.77
CA ASP A 842 45.03 -5.12 11.37
C ASP A 842 43.91 -4.84 10.35
N LYS A 843 43.52 -5.87 9.58
CA LYS A 843 42.46 -5.83 8.56
C LYS A 843 41.14 -6.44 9.05
N LEU A 844 41.07 -6.84 10.33
CA LEU A 844 39.92 -7.52 10.92
C LEU A 844 39.10 -6.57 11.79
N PHE A 845 37.79 -6.80 11.83
CA PHE A 845 36.83 -6.00 12.58
C PHE A 845 36.13 -6.85 13.62
N TYR A 846 35.90 -6.27 14.79
CA TYR A 846 35.25 -6.89 15.93
C TYR A 846 34.18 -5.96 16.50
N ALA A 847 33.13 -6.55 17.06
CA ALA A 847 32.08 -5.82 17.76
C ALA A 847 31.83 -6.46 19.13
N ARG A 848 31.60 -5.62 20.14
CA ARG A 848 31.10 -6.06 21.44
C ARG A 848 29.58 -5.95 21.44
N VAL A 849 28.91 -7.10 21.55
CA VAL A 849 27.45 -7.19 21.46
C VAL A 849 26.94 -8.00 22.64
N GLU A 850 26.02 -7.42 23.42
CA GLU A 850 25.41 -8.06 24.60
C GLU A 850 26.46 -8.67 25.57
N GLY A 851 27.60 -8.00 25.74
CA GLY A 851 28.67 -8.41 26.66
C GLY A 851 29.70 -9.38 26.07
N ALA A 852 29.47 -9.95 24.89
CA ALA A 852 30.37 -10.88 24.21
C ALA A 852 31.07 -10.27 22.99
N TRP A 853 32.22 -10.84 22.62
CA TRP A 853 32.99 -10.45 21.43
C TRP A 853 32.62 -11.29 20.22
N PHE A 854 32.42 -10.62 19.09
CA PHE A 854 32.15 -11.28 17.81
C PHE A 854 33.08 -10.73 16.73
N ARG A 855 33.52 -11.61 15.83
CA ARG A 855 34.14 -11.18 14.58
C ARG A 855 33.06 -10.70 13.62
N VAL A 856 33.30 -9.55 12.99
CA VAL A 856 32.34 -8.95 12.08
C VAL A 856 32.95 -8.64 10.71
N SER A 857 32.10 -8.60 9.69
CA SER A 857 32.44 -8.11 8.36
C SER A 857 31.62 -6.86 8.05
N ARG A 858 32.28 -5.85 7.47
CA ARG A 858 31.61 -4.70 6.87
C ARG A 858 31.15 -5.07 5.45
N ARG A 859 29.94 -4.68 5.08
CA ARG A 859 29.29 -4.88 3.78
C ARG A 859 28.57 -3.58 3.38
N LEU A 860 28.21 -3.43 2.10
CA LEU A 860 27.40 -2.29 1.64
C LEU A 860 26.06 -2.19 2.39
N ASP A 861 25.49 -3.32 2.81
CA ASP A 861 24.23 -3.39 3.57
C ASP A 861 24.38 -3.12 5.08
N GLY A 862 25.61 -3.07 5.60
CA GLY A 862 25.92 -2.84 7.02
C GLY A 862 26.93 -3.84 7.60
N VAL A 863 26.79 -4.15 8.90
CA VAL A 863 27.72 -5.00 9.64
C VAL A 863 27.08 -6.35 9.96
N VAL A 864 27.77 -7.45 9.69
CA VAL A 864 27.30 -8.82 9.95
C VAL A 864 28.30 -9.61 10.78
N ILE A 865 27.83 -10.41 11.74
CA ILE A 865 28.67 -11.35 12.47
C ILE A 865 29.14 -12.45 11.51
N ILE A 866 30.40 -12.84 11.59
CA ILE A 866 30.96 -13.95 10.81
C ILE A 866 31.67 -14.93 11.73
N ASN A 867 31.69 -16.20 11.35
CA ASN A 867 32.49 -17.17 12.09
C ASN A 867 33.99 -16.91 11.85
N ASP A 868 34.78 -17.00 12.92
CA ASP A 868 36.21 -16.71 12.87
C ASP A 868 37.01 -17.68 11.99
N ARG A 869 36.67 -18.97 12.04
CA ARG A 869 37.35 -20.03 11.27
C ARG A 869 36.74 -20.23 9.88
N HIS A 870 35.45 -19.92 9.74
CA HIS A 870 34.71 -20.07 8.48
C HIS A 870 33.96 -18.78 8.13
N PRO A 871 34.63 -17.74 7.60
CA PRO A 871 34.01 -16.44 7.32
C PRO A 871 32.80 -16.46 6.35
N ALA A 872 32.65 -17.53 5.56
CA ALA A 872 31.47 -17.74 4.73
C ALA A 872 30.21 -18.08 5.53
N ARG A 873 30.37 -18.62 6.75
CA ARG A 873 29.29 -18.85 7.70
C ARG A 873 28.98 -17.53 8.40
N GLN A 874 27.83 -16.95 8.06
CA GLN A 874 27.36 -15.68 8.59
C GLN A 874 26.41 -15.91 9.79
N GLY A 875 26.51 -15.04 10.78
CA GLY A 875 25.61 -14.94 11.92
C GLY A 875 24.62 -13.78 11.76
N PRO A 876 24.03 -13.29 12.86
CA PRO A 876 23.10 -12.16 12.82
C PRO A 876 23.74 -10.87 12.28
N TRP A 877 22.93 -10.04 11.63
CA TRP A 877 23.30 -8.66 11.32
C TRP A 877 23.31 -7.80 12.58
N LEU A 878 24.05 -6.70 12.55
CA LEU A 878 24.13 -5.74 13.64
C LEU A 878 23.46 -4.42 13.23
N ARG A 879 22.80 -3.80 14.22
CA ARG A 879 22.29 -2.44 14.14
C ARG A 879 22.94 -1.59 15.23
N ARG A 880 23.11 -0.31 14.93
CA ARG A 880 23.68 0.66 15.86
C ARG A 880 22.53 1.37 16.59
N ASP A 881 22.59 1.42 17.90
CA ASP A 881 21.59 2.15 18.70
C ASP A 881 21.90 3.65 18.78
N SER A 882 21.00 4.43 19.39
CA SER A 882 21.15 5.88 19.56
C SER A 882 22.36 6.29 20.40
N SER A 883 22.90 5.39 21.22
CA SER A 883 24.13 5.61 21.99
C SER A 883 25.40 5.27 21.19
N GLY A 884 25.23 4.70 20.00
CA GLY A 884 26.32 4.32 19.11
C GLY A 884 26.87 2.93 19.36
N LEU A 885 26.23 2.11 20.20
CA LEU A 885 26.61 0.72 20.48
C LEU A 885 25.96 -0.24 19.49
N TRP A 886 26.66 -1.34 19.21
CA TRP A 886 26.18 -2.39 18.30
C TRP A 886 25.31 -3.40 19.05
N ARG A 887 24.12 -3.67 18.52
CA ARG A 887 23.19 -4.69 19.00
C ARG A 887 22.81 -5.64 17.87
N LEU A 888 22.35 -6.83 18.23
CA LEU A 888 21.81 -7.79 17.26
C LEU A 888 20.60 -7.17 16.57
N ASP A 889 20.62 -7.17 15.24
CA ASP A 889 19.47 -6.79 14.42
C ASP A 889 18.52 -7.99 14.36
N ARG A 890 17.36 -7.85 15.00
CA ARG A 890 16.35 -8.90 15.10
C ARG A 890 15.20 -8.72 14.10
N GLY A 891 15.27 -7.73 13.21
CA GLY A 891 14.26 -7.48 12.17
C GLY A 891 14.42 -8.37 10.93
N LEU A 892 13.46 -8.28 9.99
CA LEU A 892 13.66 -8.82 8.65
C LEU A 892 14.60 -7.90 7.88
N ARG A 893 15.51 -8.48 7.09
CA ARG A 893 16.42 -7.70 6.25
C ARG A 893 16.46 -8.25 4.84
N LEU A 894 16.19 -7.37 3.87
CA LEU A 894 16.37 -7.65 2.46
C LEU A 894 17.82 -7.38 2.05
N LEU A 895 18.47 -8.37 1.47
CA LEU A 895 19.76 -8.24 0.81
C LEU A 895 19.55 -8.24 -0.71
N GLY A 896 20.51 -7.69 -1.46
CA GLY A 896 20.49 -7.75 -2.92
C GLY A 896 20.56 -9.18 -3.43
N GLY A 897 19.89 -9.46 -4.55
CA GLY A 897 19.91 -10.76 -5.22
C GLY A 897 21.27 -11.13 -5.82
N VAL A 898 21.36 -12.30 -6.46
CA VAL A 898 22.59 -12.74 -7.12
C VAL A 898 22.92 -11.77 -8.25
N GLY A 899 23.93 -10.93 -8.04
CA GLY A 899 24.33 -9.91 -9.02
C GLY A 899 23.47 -8.65 -8.98
N GLU A 900 22.74 -8.38 -7.89
CA GLU A 900 21.98 -7.15 -7.63
C GLU A 900 22.32 -6.56 -6.25
N LEU A 901 22.17 -5.24 -6.09
CA LEU A 901 22.38 -4.55 -4.80
C LEU A 901 21.02 -4.24 -4.15
N SER A 902 20.94 -4.31 -2.82
CA SER A 902 19.79 -3.72 -2.10
C SER A 902 19.78 -2.20 -2.31
N VAL A 903 18.66 -1.53 -2.05
CA VAL A 903 18.61 -0.05 -2.11
C VAL A 903 19.61 0.59 -1.16
N ARG A 904 19.78 0.04 0.05
CA ARG A 904 20.80 0.51 1.00
C ARG A 904 22.19 0.36 0.42
N ALA A 905 22.51 -0.80 -0.17
CA ALA A 905 23.82 -1.06 -0.75
C ALA A 905 24.09 -0.19 -1.99
N ALA A 906 23.09 -0.01 -2.85
CA ALA A 906 23.16 0.85 -4.03
C ALA A 906 23.37 2.31 -3.63
N LYS A 907 22.61 2.82 -2.65
CA LYS A 907 22.77 4.18 -2.09
C LYS A 907 24.18 4.39 -1.55
N LYS A 908 24.67 3.46 -0.72
CA LYS A 908 26.03 3.53 -0.16
C LYS A 908 27.09 3.49 -1.25
N LEU A 909 26.97 2.60 -2.24
CA LEU A 909 27.91 2.51 -3.34
C LEU A 909 27.93 3.80 -4.17
N LYS A 910 26.76 4.34 -4.55
CA LYS A 910 26.65 5.59 -5.31
C LYS A 910 27.24 6.78 -4.56
N SER A 911 27.02 6.86 -3.25
CA SER A 911 27.66 7.88 -2.39
C SER A 911 29.19 7.80 -2.41
N LEU A 912 29.75 6.58 -2.34
CA LEU A 912 31.19 6.38 -2.41
C LEU A 912 31.75 6.67 -3.80
N GLU A 913 31.05 6.28 -4.86
CA GLU A 913 31.45 6.60 -6.23
C GLU A 913 31.48 8.11 -6.46
N ARG A 914 30.48 8.85 -5.98
CA ARG A 914 30.46 10.31 -6.04
C ARG A 914 31.63 10.91 -5.28
N LYS A 915 31.85 10.48 -4.03
CA LYS A 915 33.01 10.93 -3.23
C LYS A 915 34.33 10.72 -3.98
N GLY A 916 34.47 9.59 -4.68
CA GLY A 916 35.61 9.31 -5.55
C GLY A 916 35.72 10.29 -6.73
N ARG A 917 34.63 10.50 -7.49
CA ARG A 917 34.61 11.43 -8.62
C ARG A 917 34.88 12.88 -8.19
N ASP A 918 34.34 13.30 -7.06
CA ASP A 918 34.58 14.63 -6.49
C ASP A 918 36.06 14.82 -6.14
N LEU A 919 36.69 13.81 -5.53
CA LEU A 919 38.13 13.82 -5.28
C LEU A 919 38.93 13.92 -6.58
N LEU A 920 38.59 13.14 -7.61
CA LEU A 920 39.23 13.23 -8.92
C LEU A 920 39.12 14.63 -9.53
N ALA A 921 37.96 15.29 -9.39
CA ALA A 921 37.77 16.65 -9.87
C ALA A 921 38.67 17.67 -9.14
N THR A 922 39.10 17.40 -7.91
CA THR A 922 40.04 18.27 -7.18
C THR A 922 41.50 18.12 -7.63
N LEU A 923 41.87 17.03 -8.30
CA LEU A 923 43.26 16.71 -8.64
C LEU A 923 43.99 17.85 -9.37
N PRO A 924 43.44 18.50 -10.42
CA PRO A 924 44.12 19.58 -11.11
C PRO A 924 44.44 20.77 -10.19
N ALA A 925 43.51 21.11 -9.29
CA ALA A 925 43.71 22.19 -8.33
C ALA A 925 44.78 21.85 -7.28
N LEU A 926 44.81 20.59 -6.81
CA LEU A 926 45.83 20.11 -5.88
C LEU A 926 47.24 20.17 -6.49
N LEU A 927 47.39 19.81 -7.77
CA LEU A 927 48.66 19.91 -8.51
C LEU A 927 49.10 21.36 -8.70
N ALA A 928 48.18 22.25 -9.11
CA ALA A 928 48.49 23.68 -9.23
C ALA A 928 48.84 24.34 -7.88
N ASP A 929 48.26 23.87 -6.78
CA ASP A 929 48.62 24.27 -5.43
C ASP A 929 49.98 23.74 -4.97
N ALA A 930 50.35 22.53 -5.40
CA ALA A 930 51.66 21.95 -5.13
C ALA A 930 52.80 22.80 -5.68
N GLU A 931 52.69 23.25 -6.93
CA GLU A 931 53.69 24.12 -7.56
C GLU A 931 53.85 25.46 -6.83
N ARG A 932 52.75 26.03 -6.32
CA ARG A 932 52.76 27.26 -5.52
C ARG A 932 53.42 27.02 -4.16
N THR A 933 53.05 25.93 -3.49
CA THR A 933 53.59 25.53 -2.18
C THR A 933 55.09 25.26 -2.26
N ALA A 934 55.56 24.61 -3.32
CA ALA A 934 56.97 24.32 -3.55
C ALA A 934 57.86 25.57 -3.61
N LYS A 935 57.30 26.76 -3.89
CA LYS A 935 58.05 28.03 -3.91
C LYS A 935 58.28 28.61 -2.51
N VAL A 936 57.49 28.21 -1.53
CA VAL A 936 57.45 28.84 -0.19
C VAL A 936 57.96 27.87 0.90
N VAL A 937 57.94 26.57 0.63
CA VAL A 937 58.39 25.54 1.58
C VAL A 937 59.86 25.72 1.98
N HIS A 938 60.16 25.55 3.27
CA HIS A 938 61.52 25.73 3.81
C HIS A 938 62.41 24.49 3.63
N SER A 939 61.84 23.29 3.65
CA SER A 939 62.54 22.02 3.46
C SER A 939 61.97 21.26 2.26
N PRO A 940 62.82 20.72 1.36
CA PRO A 940 62.35 19.87 0.24
C PRO A 940 61.60 18.61 0.68
N LEU A 941 61.81 18.11 1.90
CA LEU A 941 61.08 16.93 2.39
C LEU A 941 59.60 17.24 2.63
N ASP A 942 59.30 18.46 3.09
CA ASP A 942 57.95 18.85 3.51
C ASP A 942 56.98 18.86 2.33
N ILE A 943 57.43 19.25 1.12
CA ILE A 943 56.56 19.24 -0.07
C ILE A 943 56.12 17.84 -0.47
N GLN A 944 57.01 16.85 -0.32
CA GLN A 944 56.65 15.45 -0.55
C GLN A 944 55.63 15.00 0.49
N HIS A 945 55.87 15.28 1.78
CA HIS A 945 54.97 14.90 2.85
C HIS A 945 53.57 15.55 2.72
N ILE A 946 53.50 16.82 2.31
CA ILE A 946 52.24 17.52 2.05
C ILE A 946 51.45 16.82 0.94
N LEU A 947 52.10 16.42 -0.15
CA LEU A 947 51.41 15.76 -1.26
C LEU A 947 51.02 14.31 -0.95
N GLU A 948 51.84 13.59 -0.19
CA GLU A 948 51.47 12.28 0.37
C GLU A 948 50.23 12.42 1.26
N THR A 949 50.16 13.45 2.11
CA THR A 949 48.98 13.74 2.94
C THR A 949 47.75 14.07 2.07
N LYS A 950 47.93 14.81 0.97
CA LYS A 950 46.85 15.10 0.01
C LYS A 950 46.40 13.88 -0.79
N ALA A 951 47.23 12.84 -0.93
CA ALA A 951 46.87 11.58 -1.57
C ALA A 951 46.05 10.65 -0.64
N GLN A 952 46.16 10.79 0.68
CA GLN A 952 45.46 9.93 1.66
C GLN A 952 43.94 9.82 1.43
N PRO A 953 43.17 10.91 1.17
CA PRO A 953 41.74 10.79 0.92
C PRO A 953 41.38 9.91 -0.28
N PHE A 954 42.24 9.86 -1.32
CA PHE A 954 42.06 8.98 -2.47
C PHE A 954 42.25 7.52 -2.04
N GLU A 955 43.33 7.23 -1.30
CA GLU A 955 43.64 5.91 -0.78
C GLU A 955 42.54 5.38 0.15
N GLU A 956 42.00 6.23 1.03
CA GLU A 956 40.89 5.87 1.92
C GLU A 956 39.65 5.41 1.15
N VAL A 957 39.24 6.16 0.11
CA VAL A 957 38.08 5.81 -0.73
C VAL A 957 38.36 4.54 -1.53
N ILE A 958 39.58 4.35 -2.04
CA ILE A 958 39.99 3.11 -2.71
C ILE A 958 39.84 1.90 -1.77
N GLN A 959 40.32 2.00 -0.53
CA GLN A 959 40.23 0.92 0.44
C GLN A 959 38.78 0.64 0.85
N GLU A 960 37.96 1.67 1.01
CA GLU A 960 36.54 1.51 1.34
C GLU A 960 35.77 0.84 0.20
N LEU A 961 35.94 1.32 -1.05
CA LEU A 961 35.33 0.72 -2.24
C LEU A 961 35.75 -0.75 -2.37
N ARG A 962 37.05 -1.06 -2.35
CA ARG A 962 37.54 -2.45 -2.43
C ARG A 962 37.03 -3.34 -1.30
N GLY A 963 36.96 -2.80 -0.09
CA GLY A 963 36.51 -3.54 1.09
C GLY A 963 35.04 -3.92 1.00
N LEU A 964 34.18 -2.98 0.60
CA LEU A 964 32.73 -3.16 0.59
C LEU A 964 32.21 -3.85 -0.68
N THR A 965 32.89 -3.73 -1.83
CA THR A 965 32.47 -4.34 -3.10
C THR A 965 33.16 -5.67 -3.41
N ARG A 966 33.94 -6.21 -2.46
CA ARG A 966 34.71 -7.44 -2.67
C ARG A 966 33.81 -8.63 -3.03
N GLY A 967 34.00 -9.16 -4.25
CA GLY A 967 33.23 -10.30 -4.77
C GLY A 967 31.89 -9.93 -5.39
N LEU A 968 31.55 -8.64 -5.48
CA LEU A 968 30.37 -8.15 -6.18
C LEU A 968 30.67 -7.94 -7.67
N THR A 969 29.68 -8.20 -8.52
CA THR A 969 29.76 -7.94 -9.97
C THR A 969 29.77 -6.45 -10.27
N GLN A 970 29.09 -5.63 -9.46
CA GLN A 970 28.96 -4.18 -9.61
C GLN A 970 30.12 -3.38 -8.96
N SER A 971 31.28 -4.00 -8.76
CA SER A 971 32.46 -3.28 -8.25
C SER A 971 32.92 -2.20 -9.25
N PRO A 972 33.10 -0.93 -8.85
CA PRO A 972 33.46 0.17 -9.75
C PRO A 972 34.96 0.15 -10.09
N ARG A 973 35.40 -0.87 -10.84
CA ARG A 973 36.82 -1.13 -11.11
C ARG A 973 37.51 0.03 -11.83
N THR A 974 36.81 0.68 -12.76
CA THR A 974 37.35 1.83 -13.51
C THR A 974 37.61 3.02 -12.59
N LEU A 975 36.64 3.40 -11.77
CA LEU A 975 36.81 4.50 -10.81
C LEU A 975 37.93 4.21 -9.80
N ILE A 976 38.02 2.97 -9.31
CA ILE A 976 39.11 2.56 -8.42
C ILE A 976 40.47 2.77 -9.11
N ALA A 977 40.60 2.39 -10.39
CA ALA A 977 41.84 2.57 -11.15
C ALA A 977 42.18 4.06 -11.36
N GLU A 978 41.19 4.89 -11.69
CA GLU A 978 41.37 6.35 -11.84
C GLU A 978 41.82 7.00 -10.52
N LEU A 979 41.25 6.60 -9.39
CA LEU A 979 41.66 7.07 -8.06
C LEU A 979 43.09 6.64 -7.72
N GLU A 980 43.48 5.41 -8.07
CA GLU A 980 44.85 4.91 -7.87
C GLU A 980 45.86 5.68 -8.70
N GLU A 981 45.52 5.98 -9.95
CA GLU A 981 46.33 6.82 -10.82
C GLU A 981 46.49 8.22 -10.23
N ALA A 982 45.39 8.85 -9.78
CA ALA A 982 45.42 10.17 -9.15
C ALA A 982 46.30 10.23 -7.89
N ALA A 983 46.18 9.24 -7.00
CA ALA A 983 47.01 9.14 -5.80
C ALA A 983 48.50 8.98 -6.17
N SER A 984 48.80 8.13 -7.16
CA SER A 984 50.15 7.92 -7.68
C SER A 984 50.73 9.20 -8.32
N ILE A 985 49.93 9.95 -9.09
CA ILE A 985 50.33 11.23 -9.66
C ILE A 985 50.75 12.21 -8.56
N LEU A 986 49.96 12.35 -7.49
CA LEU A 986 50.29 13.25 -6.37
C LEU A 986 51.58 12.82 -5.66
N ALA A 987 51.75 11.53 -5.38
CA ALA A 987 52.95 11.01 -4.74
C ALA A 987 54.21 11.22 -5.60
N ASN A 988 54.11 10.93 -6.90
CA ASN A 988 55.20 11.12 -7.86
C ASN A 988 55.56 12.60 -8.03
N GLU A 989 54.57 13.48 -8.08
CA GLU A 989 54.81 14.93 -8.15
C GLU A 989 55.51 15.44 -6.89
N GLY A 990 55.12 14.94 -5.71
CA GLY A 990 55.80 15.26 -4.45
C GLY A 990 57.27 14.87 -4.45
N LEU A 991 57.58 13.66 -4.93
CA LEU A 991 58.95 13.21 -5.10
C LEU A 991 59.72 14.05 -6.12
N ASN A 992 59.12 14.36 -7.28
CA ASN A 992 59.73 15.19 -8.32
C ASN A 992 60.05 16.60 -7.83
N LEU A 993 59.11 17.24 -7.12
CA LEU A 993 59.31 18.56 -6.52
C LEU A 993 60.40 18.51 -5.46
N ARG A 994 60.42 17.48 -4.59
CA ARG A 994 61.51 17.29 -3.61
C ARG A 994 62.87 17.17 -4.30
N ILE A 995 62.99 16.37 -5.35
CA ILE A 995 64.24 16.21 -6.13
C ILE A 995 64.65 17.56 -6.72
N SER A 996 63.71 18.27 -7.35
CA SER A 996 63.95 19.58 -7.97
C SER A 996 64.42 20.63 -6.97
N LEU A 997 63.75 20.74 -5.81
CA LEU A 997 64.12 21.65 -4.74
C LEU A 997 65.46 21.27 -4.11
N THR A 998 65.72 19.98 -3.90
CA THR A 998 66.99 19.49 -3.33
C THR A 998 68.17 19.84 -4.23
N ARG A 999 68.03 19.74 -5.56
CA ARG A 999 69.08 20.15 -6.52
C ARG A 999 69.37 21.66 -6.50
N LYS A 1000 68.37 22.49 -6.13
CA LYS A 1000 68.50 23.96 -6.05
C LYS A 1000 69.00 24.43 -4.68
N ALA A 1001 68.90 23.59 -3.65
CA ALA A 1001 69.35 23.91 -2.30
C ALA A 1001 70.88 23.89 -2.16
N LEU A 1002 71.38 24.37 -1.01
CA LEU A 1002 72.80 24.27 -0.67
C LEU A 1002 73.21 22.80 -0.46
N PRO A 1003 74.42 22.40 -0.88
CA PRO A 1003 74.85 21.02 -0.78
C PRO A 1003 75.04 20.59 0.66
N THR A 1004 74.37 19.50 1.03
CA THR A 1004 74.53 18.80 2.30
C THR A 1004 74.72 17.31 2.05
N VAL A 1005 75.27 16.61 3.03
CA VAL A 1005 75.39 15.15 2.99
C VAL A 1005 74.02 14.49 2.78
N THR A 1006 72.99 14.94 3.51
CA THR A 1006 71.61 14.42 3.40
C THR A 1006 71.05 14.58 1.99
N ALA A 1007 71.29 15.72 1.35
CA ALA A 1007 70.87 15.97 -0.03
C ALA A 1007 71.55 15.03 -1.04
N ILE A 1008 72.86 14.76 -0.86
CA ILE A 1008 73.61 13.86 -1.73
C ILE A 1008 73.17 12.41 -1.53
N ARG A 1009 73.01 11.96 -0.27
CA ARG A 1009 72.50 10.62 0.04
C ARG A 1009 71.13 10.41 -0.60
N PHE A 1010 70.19 11.31 -0.35
CA PHE A 1010 68.84 11.25 -0.95
C PHE A 1010 68.87 11.25 -2.48
N LEU A 1011 69.58 12.19 -3.13
CA LEU A 1011 69.65 12.23 -4.59
C LEU A 1011 70.32 10.98 -5.16
N ARG A 1012 71.28 10.37 -4.46
CA ARG A 1012 71.93 9.14 -4.90
C ARG A 1012 71.03 7.92 -4.73
N GLU A 1013 70.30 7.82 -3.63
CA GLU A 1013 69.26 6.79 -3.40
C GLU A 1013 68.18 6.84 -4.48
N GLN A 1014 67.78 8.04 -4.89
CA GLN A 1014 66.84 8.25 -6.01
C GLN A 1014 67.52 8.15 -7.39
N GLU A 1015 68.78 7.73 -7.44
CA GLU A 1015 69.62 7.59 -8.64
C GLU A 1015 69.70 8.88 -9.50
N GLN A 1016 69.51 10.05 -8.89
CA GLN A 1016 69.42 11.35 -9.57
C GLN A 1016 70.78 12.04 -9.79
N ILE A 1017 71.86 11.48 -9.21
CA ILE A 1017 73.22 11.99 -9.33
C ILE A 1017 74.24 10.87 -9.50
N THR A 1018 75.39 11.21 -10.08
CA THR A 1018 76.60 10.38 -10.11
C THR A 1018 77.77 11.14 -9.50
N ILE A 1019 78.73 10.42 -8.93
CA ILE A 1019 79.91 10.99 -8.30
C ILE A 1019 81.15 10.50 -9.04
N ARG A 1020 81.98 11.45 -9.49
CA ARG A 1020 83.18 11.18 -10.27
C ARG A 1020 84.40 11.85 -9.64
N LYS A 1021 85.46 11.10 -9.38
CA LYS A 1021 86.76 11.65 -8.96
C LYS A 1021 87.40 12.47 -10.08
N LEU A 1022 87.91 13.65 -9.76
CA LEU A 1022 88.56 14.56 -10.70
C LEU A 1022 90.09 14.56 -10.54
N GLY A 1023 90.75 13.63 -11.22
CA GLY A 1023 92.21 13.55 -11.28
C GLY A 1023 92.87 13.17 -9.94
N GLY A 1024 94.17 13.45 -9.84
CA GLY A 1024 94.96 13.23 -8.61
C GLY A 1024 95.01 14.46 -7.70
N ARG A 1025 95.55 14.28 -6.50
CA ARG A 1025 95.68 15.35 -5.50
C ARG A 1025 96.53 16.53 -6.00
N ARG A 1026 96.06 17.75 -5.77
CA ARG A 1026 96.71 19.00 -6.19
C ARG A 1026 97.06 19.85 -4.97
N ALA A 1027 98.28 20.39 -4.92
CA ALA A 1027 98.67 21.32 -3.86
C ALA A 1027 97.89 22.63 -3.96
N ILE A 1028 97.33 23.11 -2.85
CA ILE A 1028 96.66 24.41 -2.77
C ILE A 1028 97.66 25.48 -2.27
N PRO A 1029 97.92 26.55 -3.03
CA PRO A 1029 98.79 27.64 -2.58
C PRO A 1029 98.13 28.51 -1.49
N GLY A 1030 98.92 28.98 -0.51
CA GLY A 1030 98.51 30.06 0.40
C GLY A 1030 98.26 29.70 1.88
N GLY A 1031 98.68 28.51 2.35
CA GLY A 1031 98.61 28.12 3.77
C GLY A 1031 99.98 28.08 4.48
N LYS A 1032 100.00 28.14 5.82
CA LYS A 1032 101.23 27.96 6.65
C LYS A 1032 101.75 26.50 6.66
N LYS A 1033 100.96 25.54 6.19
CA LYS A 1033 101.26 24.10 6.09
C LYS A 1033 100.91 23.61 4.68
N PRO A 1034 101.57 22.56 4.15
CA PRO A 1034 101.19 21.92 2.89
C PRO A 1034 99.76 21.36 2.97
N ASP A 1035 98.93 21.68 1.97
CA ASP A 1035 97.55 21.22 1.85
C ASP A 1035 97.31 20.73 0.41
N PHE A 1036 96.87 19.48 0.28
CA PHE A 1036 96.62 18.79 -0.97
C PHE A 1036 95.12 18.50 -1.10
N LEU A 1037 94.51 18.99 -2.18
CA LEU A 1037 93.10 18.83 -2.49
C LEU A 1037 92.84 17.64 -3.40
N GLU A 1038 91.89 16.81 -3.01
CA GLU A 1038 91.23 15.84 -3.88
C GLU A 1038 89.78 16.27 -4.12
N GLU A 1039 89.39 16.38 -5.39
CA GLU A 1039 88.06 16.83 -5.79
C GLU A 1039 87.22 15.68 -6.36
N TYR A 1040 85.96 15.63 -5.96
CA TYR A 1040 84.94 14.79 -6.56
C TYR A 1040 83.83 15.67 -7.10
N GLU A 1041 83.41 15.40 -8.32
CA GLU A 1041 82.32 16.10 -8.97
C GLU A 1041 81.03 15.31 -8.83
N ILE A 1042 80.01 15.98 -8.32
CA ILE A 1042 78.66 15.44 -8.18
C ILE A 1042 77.85 15.99 -9.36
N ARG A 1043 77.43 15.11 -10.27
CA ARG A 1043 76.75 15.49 -11.51
C ARG A 1043 75.32 14.96 -11.53
N ASP A 1044 74.41 15.66 -12.19
CA ASP A 1044 73.08 15.15 -12.48
C ASP A 1044 73.11 14.01 -13.54
N ARG A 1045 71.94 13.44 -13.84
CA ARG A 1045 71.76 12.38 -14.85
C ARG A 1045 72.17 12.81 -16.27
N GLN A 1046 72.13 14.11 -16.55
CA GLN A 1046 72.55 14.69 -17.82
C GLN A 1046 74.07 14.96 -17.88
N GLY A 1047 74.81 14.60 -16.82
CA GLY A 1047 76.25 14.80 -16.72
C GLY A 1047 76.66 16.23 -16.39
N ARG A 1048 75.71 17.10 -16.01
CA ARG A 1048 75.99 18.50 -15.63
C ARG A 1048 76.41 18.55 -14.16
N PRO A 1049 77.47 19.30 -13.81
CA PRO A 1049 77.91 19.40 -12.43
C PRO A 1049 76.90 20.18 -11.58
N LEU A 1050 76.52 19.62 -10.43
CA LEU A 1050 75.68 20.27 -9.42
C LEU A 1050 76.56 20.84 -8.31
N TRP A 1051 77.43 20.01 -7.73
CA TRP A 1051 78.26 20.32 -6.58
C TRP A 1051 79.63 19.64 -6.65
N TYR A 1052 80.55 20.02 -5.75
CA TYR A 1052 81.86 19.40 -5.62
C TYR A 1052 82.15 19.00 -4.17
N ALA A 1053 82.74 17.84 -3.96
CA ALA A 1053 83.27 17.42 -2.67
C ALA A 1053 84.80 17.57 -2.66
N HIS A 1054 85.31 18.19 -1.61
CA HIS A 1054 86.71 18.59 -1.43
C HIS A 1054 87.28 17.84 -0.22
N PHE A 1055 88.30 17.03 -0.44
CA PHE A 1055 89.03 16.31 0.61
C PHE A 1055 90.45 16.87 0.72
N HIS A 1056 90.83 17.31 1.92
CA HIS A 1056 92.11 17.95 2.21
C HIS A 1056 93.07 16.98 2.91
N TYR A 1057 94.32 16.94 2.45
CA TYR A 1057 95.38 16.08 2.96
C TYR A 1057 96.65 16.89 3.22
N ASP A 1058 97.46 16.49 4.18
CA ASP A 1058 98.76 17.12 4.48
C ASP A 1058 99.88 16.71 3.50
N THR A 1059 99.72 15.59 2.79
CA THR A 1059 100.68 15.05 1.82
C THR A 1059 99.99 14.48 0.57
N ALA A 1060 100.70 14.46 -0.56
CA ALA A 1060 100.18 13.94 -1.83
C ALA A 1060 99.86 12.43 -1.79
N SER A 1061 100.54 11.65 -0.94
CA SER A 1061 100.48 10.17 -0.93
C SER A 1061 99.72 9.55 0.24
N LYS A 1062 99.13 10.34 1.14
CA LYS A 1062 98.37 9.84 2.30
C LYS A 1062 97.25 8.84 1.93
N PRO A 1063 96.91 7.83 2.73
CA PRO A 1063 95.75 6.97 2.43
C PRO A 1063 94.45 7.76 2.27
N LEU A 1064 93.54 7.31 1.39
CA LEU A 1064 92.27 7.99 1.09
C LEU A 1064 91.40 8.20 2.34
N ALA A 1065 91.38 7.23 3.25
CA ALA A 1065 90.60 7.29 4.48
C ALA A 1065 91.14 8.28 5.54
N GLU A 1066 92.38 8.75 5.40
CA GLU A 1066 93.06 9.61 6.39
C GLU A 1066 93.11 11.09 5.98
N TYR A 1067 92.01 11.60 5.40
CA TYR A 1067 91.88 13.02 5.09
C TYR A 1067 91.77 13.86 6.38
N GLY A 1068 92.27 15.09 6.35
CA GLY A 1068 92.19 16.02 7.48
C GLY A 1068 90.82 16.71 7.59
N LYS A 1069 90.27 17.13 6.46
CA LYS A 1069 88.94 17.77 6.39
C LYS A 1069 88.26 17.48 5.06
N ALA A 1070 86.96 17.18 5.10
CA ALA A 1070 86.13 16.99 3.93
C ALA A 1070 84.91 17.93 3.95
N HIS A 1071 84.62 18.59 2.83
CA HIS A 1071 83.46 19.46 2.72
C HIS A 1071 82.91 19.57 1.29
N LEU A 1072 81.67 20.01 1.18
CA LEU A 1072 80.94 20.24 -0.06
C LEU A 1072 80.94 21.72 -0.43
N LYS A 1073 81.03 21.99 -1.73
CA LYS A 1073 80.92 23.32 -2.32
C LYS A 1073 79.87 23.36 -3.42
N THR A 1074 79.27 24.54 -3.60
CA THR A 1074 78.40 24.82 -4.74
C THR A 1074 79.22 24.92 -6.04
N LEU A 1075 78.57 24.71 -7.19
CA LEU A 1075 79.20 24.86 -8.52
C LEU A 1075 79.96 26.20 -8.67
N GLN A 1076 79.31 27.32 -8.29
CA GLN A 1076 79.88 28.67 -8.42
C GLN A 1076 81.05 28.91 -7.47
N GLN A 1077 81.09 28.24 -6.31
CA GLN A 1077 82.11 28.44 -5.29
C GLN A 1077 83.25 27.43 -5.33
N ARG A 1078 83.25 26.49 -6.29
CA ARG A 1078 84.23 25.40 -6.43
C ARG A 1078 85.67 25.84 -6.13
N HIS A 1079 86.12 26.90 -6.80
CA HIS A 1079 87.49 27.40 -6.70
C HIS A 1079 87.70 28.51 -5.66
N LEU A 1080 86.65 28.96 -4.98
CA LEU A 1080 86.77 30.00 -3.96
C LEU A 1080 87.30 29.41 -2.65
N GLY A 1081 88.30 30.04 -2.05
CA GLY A 1081 88.97 29.57 -0.84
C GLY A 1081 89.40 30.70 0.09
N ILE A 1082 90.26 30.38 1.06
CA ILE A 1082 90.77 31.38 2.03
C ILE A 1082 91.48 32.52 1.32
N SER A 1083 92.29 32.23 0.30
CA SER A 1083 92.99 33.24 -0.51
C SER A 1083 92.04 34.26 -1.16
N PHE A 1084 90.89 33.82 -1.65
CA PHE A 1084 89.86 34.70 -2.21
C PHE A 1084 89.23 35.61 -1.14
N GLN A 1085 88.93 35.06 0.04
CA GLN A 1085 88.37 35.84 1.15
C GLN A 1085 89.40 36.84 1.73
N SER A 1086 90.66 36.43 1.88
CA SER A 1086 91.76 37.31 2.30
C SER A 1086 92.06 38.40 1.28
N ALA A 1087 91.89 38.13 -0.02
CA ALA A 1087 92.02 39.16 -1.06
C ALA A 1087 90.88 40.19 -1.01
N GLN A 1088 89.64 39.76 -0.72
CA GLN A 1088 88.50 40.68 -0.52
C GLN A 1088 88.68 41.53 0.74
N GLU A 1089 89.15 40.92 1.83
CA GLU A 1089 89.46 41.60 3.10
C GLU A 1089 90.58 42.65 2.92
N ALA A 1090 91.67 42.29 2.23
CA ALA A 1090 92.76 43.21 1.91
C ALA A 1090 92.33 44.34 0.96
N ALA A 1091 91.32 44.11 0.11
CA ALA A 1091 90.73 45.10 -0.78
C ALA A 1091 89.62 45.95 -0.12
N GLY A 1092 89.29 45.71 1.16
CA GLY A 1092 88.26 46.45 1.90
C GLY A 1092 86.82 46.22 1.43
N VAL A 1093 86.55 45.12 0.72
CA VAL A 1093 85.22 44.78 0.17
C VAL A 1093 84.53 43.75 1.07
N ASN A 1094 83.19 43.73 1.08
CA ASN A 1094 82.42 42.73 1.82
C ASN A 1094 82.83 41.29 1.45
N ILE A 1095 83.25 40.54 2.46
CA ILE A 1095 83.72 39.15 2.29
C ILE A 1095 82.53 38.26 1.93
N THR A 1096 82.61 37.63 0.76
CA THR A 1096 81.59 36.68 0.31
C THR A 1096 81.68 35.41 1.17
N PRO A 1097 80.59 34.98 1.82
CA PRO A 1097 80.59 33.74 2.59
C PRO A 1097 80.69 32.54 1.62
N ILE A 1098 81.67 31.66 1.87
CA ILE A 1098 81.84 30.42 1.11
C ILE A 1098 81.19 29.28 1.86
N TRP A 1099 80.20 28.63 1.22
CA TRP A 1099 79.54 27.46 1.77
C TRP A 1099 80.52 26.27 1.83
N ARG A 1100 80.59 25.64 3.00
CA ARG A 1100 81.42 24.45 3.26
C ARG A 1100 80.60 23.44 4.04
N GLY A 1101 79.74 22.69 3.34
CA GLY A 1101 78.91 21.66 3.98
C GLY A 1101 79.80 20.51 4.48
N PRO A 1102 79.86 20.19 5.78
CA PRO A 1102 80.77 19.16 6.28
C PRO A 1102 80.40 17.78 5.73
N ILE A 1103 81.42 16.96 5.45
CA ILE A 1103 81.25 15.55 5.09
C ILE A 1103 81.78 14.71 6.27
N ASP A 1104 80.91 13.88 6.85
CA ASP A 1104 81.26 12.95 7.91
C ASP A 1104 82.03 11.72 7.39
N ALA A 1105 82.69 11.01 8.30
CA ALA A 1105 83.52 9.85 7.98
C ALA A 1105 82.77 8.72 7.28
N GLU A 1106 81.52 8.46 7.69
CA GLU A 1106 80.69 7.41 7.09
C GLU A 1106 80.31 7.76 5.66
N THR A 1107 79.85 8.99 5.39
CA THR A 1107 79.53 9.45 4.05
C THR A 1107 80.75 9.48 3.14
N ALA A 1108 81.90 9.91 3.66
CA ALA A 1108 83.15 9.88 2.91
C ALA A 1108 83.47 8.47 2.42
N ALA A 1109 83.45 7.48 3.33
CA ALA A 1109 83.75 6.09 3.03
C ALA A 1109 82.71 5.43 2.10
N THR A 1110 81.44 5.73 2.27
CA THR A 1110 80.37 5.10 1.48
C THR A 1110 80.23 5.71 0.09
N LEU A 1111 80.36 7.04 -0.02
CA LEU A 1111 79.98 7.75 -1.24
C LEU A 1111 81.15 8.17 -2.13
N PHE A 1112 82.32 8.47 -1.57
CA PHE A 1112 83.41 9.14 -2.28
C PHE A 1112 84.70 8.33 -2.31
N LEU A 1113 85.03 7.66 -1.21
CA LEU A 1113 86.27 6.91 -1.04
C LEU A 1113 85.96 5.43 -1.31
N PRO A 1114 86.26 4.87 -2.48
CA PRO A 1114 85.99 3.46 -2.75
C PRO A 1114 86.70 2.60 -1.70
N LEU A 1115 85.97 1.65 -1.09
CA LEU A 1115 86.60 0.56 -0.35
C LEU A 1115 87.50 -0.18 -1.33
N SER A 1116 88.81 -0.16 -1.09
CA SER A 1116 89.71 -1.09 -1.76
C SER A 1116 89.24 -2.49 -1.41
N GLY A 1117 88.83 -3.26 -2.42
CA GLY A 1117 88.84 -4.72 -2.32
C GLY A 1117 90.26 -5.20 -2.11
#